data_AF-A0A4Y6UMV9-F1
#
_entry.id   AF-A0A4Y6UMV9-F1
#
_cell.length_a   1.000
_cell.length_b   1.000
_cell.length_c   1.000
_cell.angle_alpha   90.00
_cell.angle_beta   90.00
_cell.angle_gamma   90.00
#
_symmetry.space_group_name_H-M   'P 1'
#
loop_
_entity.id
_entity.type
_entity.pdbx_description
1 polymer ?
#
loop_
_entity_poly.entity_id
_entity_poly.type
_entity_poly.pdbx_seq_one_letter_code
_entity_poly.pdbx_strand_id
1 'polypeptide(L)'
;MHGNNEDRELVRALLSGGCDEFSRQFVGFLNNCPSFLHSANKPGFFPTFFFGMFSTAHDAGILVEDERVYFRFDNYGNLKVAVLTNKENRRIVRCYTVADNENSPGSRFSAEEKQQVEENLPQELQEDEDLDWEEYKIFRFGEECRFIHEIDRFPQRDEPGAPIFHEINPIREQGELLDLMSELANDDTGEVRTNVKRILEYVIDIHDEHEDSLVFRAESDYHGFLCGFLVNFRYRAVADFYPELLIGKGYADVVLLVRGVDQTNDSVPIIIELKVGDEEGLEQAKDYAKSCSVSSLPIHTSSPSAVCVALNFQLRGGAGLRTSVQAFSEGGLSLIPGLLHPHGNGVRGNVKRFLQPIASEFTQSPHCNTFSCTSSFVFGNVLSTRRDLETNDGREVRVTKYLFNHSQGEKMKRTGGRGDAADIVSHALTLALFLSNIGFFVLHIFRRLKWQTLPDKALNLSLLPQATDDAKVRQVLCEVDVQGHLEVASAKKFESLRAYSRSHSEGYFEGRFSEQMGNVRNLHQLADQLMSAEPNFGNDSNVNGEYRARYEVLFNEISRLLSPLLNGNRLLVNNEAKFQALLRGIFQSCDNPAKVIIEFQLQRGRKIDLVLSKSAENDDTHPIGIELKYANTAEQVERKRVEANRQLSEYEFCGGCKRITGGDAMVLLYAILNAVGQEQDLILIGGFRRASGFSR
;
A
#
# COMPACT_ATOMS: atom_id res chain seq x y z
N MET A 1 8.05 -24.86 14.51
CA MET A 1 7.72 -24.69 15.95
C MET A 1 7.93 -23.23 16.28
N HIS A 2 6.90 -22.41 16.16
CA HIS A 2 6.90 -21.02 16.62
C HIS A 2 6.19 -20.97 17.99
N GLY A 3 6.79 -20.24 18.93
CA GLY A 3 6.49 -20.34 20.35
C GLY A 3 5.16 -19.71 20.73
N ASN A 4 4.14 -20.54 20.96
CA ASN A 4 2.82 -20.15 21.45
C ASN A 4 2.79 -19.50 22.86
N ASN A 5 3.93 -19.22 23.49
CA ASN A 5 4.00 -18.72 24.86
C ASN A 5 4.46 -17.26 25.00
N GLU A 6 5.27 -16.71 24.09
CA GLU A 6 5.78 -15.32 24.19
C GLU A 6 4.74 -14.29 23.67
N ASP A 7 3.79 -14.73 22.86
CA ASP A 7 2.90 -13.87 22.08
C ASP A 7 1.53 -13.58 22.75
N ARG A 8 1.27 -14.19 23.92
CA ARG A 8 0.12 -13.87 24.79
C ARG A 8 0.31 -12.54 25.54
N GLU A 9 1.47 -11.90 25.43
CA GLU A 9 1.97 -11.02 26.46
C GLU A 9 1.61 -9.54 26.33
N LEU A 10 1.28 -8.98 25.16
CA LEU A 10 1.09 -7.52 25.07
C LEU A 10 -0.01 -7.04 26.04
N VAL A 11 -1.26 -7.41 25.81
CA VAL A 11 -2.37 -6.94 26.65
C VAL A 11 -2.29 -7.53 28.05
N ARG A 12 -1.79 -8.76 28.20
CA ARG A 12 -1.61 -9.40 29.50
C ARG A 12 -0.58 -8.67 30.37
N ALA A 13 0.53 -8.21 29.78
CA ALA A 13 1.55 -7.42 30.47
C ALA A 13 0.96 -6.12 30.99
N LEU A 14 0.09 -5.46 30.21
CA LEU A 14 -0.62 -4.28 30.71
C LEU A 14 -1.51 -4.65 31.90
N LEU A 15 -2.35 -5.68 31.78
CA LEU A 15 -3.25 -6.14 32.84
C LEU A 15 -2.50 -6.55 34.12
N SER A 16 -1.27 -7.08 34.00
CA SER A 16 -0.43 -7.47 35.14
C SER A 16 0.47 -6.36 35.69
N GLY A 17 0.36 -5.13 35.18
CA GLY A 17 1.18 -3.98 35.61
C GLY A 17 2.60 -3.95 35.02
N GLY A 18 2.90 -4.82 34.04
CA GLY A 18 4.15 -4.89 33.29
C GLY A 18 4.30 -3.78 32.23
N CYS A 19 4.20 -2.53 32.65
CA CYS A 19 4.15 -1.37 31.77
C CYS A 19 5.41 -1.19 30.89
N ASP A 20 6.60 -1.54 31.38
CA ASP A 20 7.85 -1.46 30.60
C ASP A 20 7.89 -2.48 29.46
N GLU A 21 7.36 -3.68 29.71
CA GLU A 21 7.23 -4.73 28.70
C GLU A 21 6.17 -4.37 27.66
N PHE A 22 4.99 -3.94 28.12
CA PHE A 22 3.96 -3.41 27.23
C PHE A 22 4.51 -2.28 26.37
N SER A 23 5.18 -1.29 26.97
CA SER A 23 5.71 -0.13 26.24
C SER A 23 6.67 -0.54 25.13
N ARG A 24 7.61 -1.44 25.41
CA ARG A 24 8.53 -1.99 24.38
C ARG A 24 7.77 -2.69 23.26
N GLN A 25 6.82 -3.56 23.60
CA GLN A 25 6.06 -4.32 22.61
C GLN A 25 5.10 -3.43 21.81
N PHE A 26 4.48 -2.44 22.44
CA PHE A 26 3.58 -1.47 21.82
C PHE A 26 4.32 -0.50 20.90
N VAL A 27 5.50 -0.01 21.29
CA VAL A 27 6.38 0.74 20.38
C VAL A 27 6.81 -0.13 19.20
N GLY A 28 7.09 -1.42 19.43
CA GLY A 28 7.32 -2.41 18.38
C GLY A 28 6.12 -2.52 17.41
N PHE A 29 4.90 -2.57 17.94
CA PHE A 29 3.67 -2.53 17.14
C PHE A 29 3.59 -1.24 16.31
N LEU A 30 3.73 -0.07 16.96
CA LEU A 30 3.65 1.22 16.28
C LEU A 30 4.68 1.32 15.15
N ASN A 31 5.91 0.85 15.39
CA ASN A 31 6.95 0.83 14.37
C ASN A 31 6.63 -0.06 13.15
N ASN A 32 5.71 -1.01 13.27
CA ASN A 32 5.31 -1.86 12.14
C ASN A 32 4.08 -1.33 11.37
N CYS A 33 3.45 -0.26 11.84
CA CYS A 33 2.34 0.38 11.14
C CYS A 33 2.82 1.17 9.90
N PRO A 34 2.20 0.98 8.72
CA PRO A 34 2.60 1.62 7.47
C PRO A 34 2.53 3.16 7.52
N SER A 35 1.47 3.70 8.12
CA SER A 35 1.25 5.13 8.23
C SER A 35 0.51 5.48 9.52
N PHE A 36 0.86 6.64 10.05
CA PHE A 36 0.13 7.36 11.10
C PHE A 36 -0.18 8.80 10.67
N LEU A 37 -0.16 9.04 9.36
CA LEU A 37 -0.13 10.38 8.79
C LEU A 37 -1.44 11.13 9.07
N HIS A 38 -2.58 10.46 9.26
CA HIS A 38 -3.87 11.16 9.34
C HIS A 38 -4.67 10.92 10.62
N SER A 39 -4.96 9.69 11.04
CA SER A 39 -5.92 9.37 12.11
C SER A 39 -5.25 9.16 13.46
N ALA A 40 -4.12 8.44 13.51
CA ALA A 40 -3.43 8.20 14.78
C ALA A 40 -2.83 9.45 15.43
N ASN A 41 -2.58 10.50 14.64
CA ASN A 41 -2.13 11.82 15.10
C ASN A 41 -3.25 12.78 15.47
N LYS A 42 -4.51 12.41 15.25
CA LYS A 42 -5.66 13.23 15.64
C LYS A 42 -6.05 12.92 17.08
N PRO A 43 -6.58 13.92 17.81
CA PRO A 43 -7.18 13.69 19.12
C PRO A 43 -8.23 12.58 19.10
N GLY A 44 -8.31 11.82 20.18
CA GLY A 44 -9.30 10.77 20.40
C GLY A 44 -8.87 9.38 19.94
N PHE A 45 -7.97 9.26 18.95
CA PHE A 45 -7.49 7.94 18.50
C PHE A 45 -6.86 7.12 19.64
N PHE A 46 -6.03 7.74 20.48
CA PHE A 46 -5.25 7.01 21.46
C PHE A 46 -6.09 6.50 22.65
N PRO A 47 -6.95 7.32 23.29
CA PRO A 47 -7.91 6.81 24.28
C PRO A 47 -8.83 5.71 23.72
N THR A 48 -9.35 5.88 22.51
CA THR A 48 -10.27 4.91 21.90
C THR A 48 -9.59 3.60 21.48
N PHE A 49 -8.30 3.65 21.10
CA PHE A 49 -7.48 2.46 20.92
C PHE A 49 -7.40 1.60 22.17
N PHE A 50 -7.10 2.19 23.33
CA PHE A 50 -7.05 1.43 24.57
C PHE A 50 -8.44 0.91 24.96
N PHE A 51 -9.50 1.69 24.69
CA PHE A 51 -10.87 1.21 24.92
C PHE A 51 -11.19 -0.02 24.07
N GLY A 52 -10.89 -0.02 22.77
CA GLY A 52 -11.12 -1.19 21.90
C GLY A 52 -10.35 -2.44 22.35
N MET A 53 -9.13 -2.24 22.84
CA MET A 53 -8.30 -3.30 23.40
C MET A 53 -8.90 -3.89 24.68
N PHE A 54 -9.30 -3.04 25.64
CA PHE A 54 -9.87 -3.49 26.93
C PHE A 54 -11.28 -4.07 26.80
N SER A 55 -12.14 -3.41 26.02
CA SER A 55 -13.56 -3.80 25.84
C SER A 55 -13.74 -5.20 25.24
N THR A 56 -12.73 -5.74 24.57
CA THR A 56 -12.81 -7.04 23.91
C THR A 56 -11.85 -8.08 24.50
N ALA A 57 -11.15 -7.72 25.59
CA ALA A 57 -10.16 -8.60 26.23
C ALA A 57 -10.79 -9.87 26.83
N HIS A 58 -12.01 -9.79 27.36
CA HIS A 58 -12.72 -10.95 27.89
C HIS A 58 -13.02 -11.95 26.78
N ASP A 59 -13.78 -11.52 25.76
CA ASP A 59 -14.27 -12.40 24.70
C ASP A 59 -13.15 -12.90 23.78
N ALA A 60 -12.07 -12.14 23.67
CA ALA A 60 -10.84 -12.61 23.05
C ALA A 60 -10.14 -13.72 23.87
N GLY A 61 -10.49 -13.96 25.13
CA GLY A 61 -9.86 -14.95 26.01
C GLY A 61 -8.51 -14.49 26.58
N ILE A 62 -8.37 -13.20 26.90
CA ILE A 62 -7.18 -12.60 27.53
C ILE A 62 -7.35 -12.49 29.05
N LEU A 63 -8.55 -12.10 29.49
CA LEU A 63 -8.92 -12.09 30.91
C LEU A 63 -9.19 -13.51 31.40
N VAL A 64 -8.93 -13.77 32.68
CA VAL A 64 -9.38 -15.01 33.35
C VAL A 64 -10.70 -14.77 34.09
N GLU A 65 -11.43 -15.83 34.44
CA GLU A 65 -12.85 -15.76 34.89
C GLU A 65 -13.14 -14.78 36.04
N ASP A 66 -12.19 -14.51 36.93
CA ASP A 66 -12.38 -13.61 38.09
C ASP A 66 -11.92 -12.16 37.83
N GLU A 67 -11.37 -11.86 36.66
CA GLU A 67 -10.89 -10.53 36.31
C GLU A 67 -12.00 -9.67 35.72
N ARG A 68 -12.04 -8.41 36.12
CA ARG A 68 -13.07 -7.46 35.71
C ARG A 68 -12.44 -6.18 35.21
N VAL A 69 -13.09 -5.55 34.24
CA VAL A 69 -12.65 -4.28 33.67
C VAL A 69 -13.79 -3.29 33.77
N TYR A 70 -13.50 -2.15 34.38
CA TYR A 70 -14.39 -1.01 34.45
C TYR A 70 -13.79 0.14 33.66
N PHE A 71 -14.62 0.92 32.99
CA PHE A 71 -14.15 2.07 32.23
C PHE A 71 -15.09 3.28 32.36
N ARG A 72 -14.53 4.45 32.05
CA ARG A 72 -15.28 5.65 31.69
C ARG A 72 -14.44 6.56 30.82
N PHE A 73 -15.09 7.45 30.08
CA PHE A 73 -14.44 8.63 29.51
C PHE A 73 -14.70 9.84 30.40
N ASP A 74 -13.67 10.62 30.68
CA ASP A 74 -13.83 11.88 31.41
C ASP A 74 -14.27 13.01 30.47
N ASN A 75 -14.59 14.17 31.07
CA ASN A 75 -15.05 15.35 30.33
C ASN A 75 -13.99 15.95 29.39
N TYR A 76 -12.74 15.51 29.49
CA TYR A 76 -11.62 15.94 28.66
C TYR A 76 -11.31 14.93 27.54
N GLY A 77 -12.04 13.82 27.49
CA GLY A 77 -11.87 12.76 26.50
C GLY A 77 -10.75 11.76 26.84
N ASN A 78 -10.24 11.77 28.08
CA ASN A 78 -9.32 10.73 28.53
C ASN A 78 -10.11 9.47 28.88
N LEU A 79 -9.53 8.31 28.60
CA LEU A 79 -10.07 7.03 29.05
C LEU A 79 -9.53 6.71 30.45
N LYS A 80 -10.43 6.33 31.34
CA LYS A 80 -10.14 5.82 32.68
C LYS A 80 -10.51 4.35 32.70
N VAL A 81 -9.58 3.48 33.07
CA VAL A 81 -9.82 2.03 33.16
C VAL A 81 -9.38 1.54 34.53
N ALA A 82 -10.24 0.79 35.21
CA ALA A 82 -9.87 0.04 36.41
C ALA A 82 -9.94 -1.45 36.10
N VAL A 83 -8.85 -2.17 36.35
CA VAL A 83 -8.74 -3.61 36.09
C VAL A 83 -8.54 -4.34 37.43
N LEU A 84 -9.49 -5.19 37.78
CA LEU A 84 -9.36 -6.11 38.91
C LEU A 84 -8.62 -7.37 38.46
N THR A 85 -7.51 -7.69 39.11
CA THR A 85 -6.70 -8.89 38.82
C THR A 85 -6.29 -9.64 40.08
N ASN A 86 -5.96 -10.92 39.91
CA ASN A 86 -5.39 -11.77 40.96
C ASN A 86 -3.89 -11.96 40.73
N LYS A 87 -3.05 -11.60 41.71
CA LYS A 87 -1.59 -11.78 41.67
C LYS A 87 -1.11 -12.44 42.97
N GLU A 88 -0.54 -13.65 42.86
CA GLU A 88 0.07 -14.37 44.01
C GLU A 88 -0.87 -14.49 45.24
N ASN A 89 -2.16 -14.78 45.01
CA ASN A 89 -3.24 -14.81 46.01
C ASN A 89 -3.62 -13.46 46.63
N ARG A 90 -3.19 -12.33 46.06
CA ARG A 90 -3.66 -10.98 46.39
C ARG A 90 -4.50 -10.41 45.26
N ARG A 91 -5.51 -9.62 45.60
CA ARG A 91 -6.35 -8.92 44.63
C ARG A 91 -5.82 -7.50 44.48
N ILE A 92 -5.67 -7.06 43.23
CA ILE A 92 -5.11 -5.75 42.91
C ILE A 92 -6.02 -5.06 41.90
N VAL A 93 -6.39 -3.81 42.19
CA VAL A 93 -7.06 -2.92 41.23
C VAL A 93 -6.03 -1.99 40.60
N ARG A 94 -5.84 -2.12 39.29
CA ARG A 94 -4.96 -1.25 38.51
C ARG A 94 -5.77 -0.18 37.79
N CYS A 95 -5.49 1.08 38.09
CA CYS A 95 -6.17 2.24 37.55
C CYS A 95 -5.31 2.91 36.47
N TYR A 96 -5.76 2.89 35.21
CA TYR A 96 -5.06 3.48 34.07
C TYR A 96 -5.78 4.73 33.59
N THR A 97 -5.09 5.88 33.57
CA THR A 97 -5.55 7.06 32.84
C THR A 97 -4.83 7.13 31.50
N VAL A 98 -5.57 6.99 30.40
CA VAL A 98 -5.06 7.06 29.03
C VAL A 98 -5.45 8.39 28.39
N ALA A 99 -4.46 9.17 27.97
CA ALA A 99 -4.66 10.50 27.39
C ALA A 99 -3.81 10.70 26.13
N ASP A 100 -4.26 11.56 25.21
CA ASP A 100 -3.45 11.95 24.05
C ASP A 100 -2.20 12.76 24.43
N ASN A 101 -2.21 13.44 25.58
CA ASN A 101 -1.14 14.35 25.99
C ASN A 101 -0.80 14.20 27.47
N GLU A 102 0.49 14.38 27.80
CA GLU A 102 1.01 14.31 29.17
C GLU A 102 0.26 15.23 30.14
N ASN A 103 0.01 16.47 29.75
CA ASN A 103 -0.58 17.48 30.64
C ASN A 103 -2.09 17.61 30.49
N SER A 104 -2.78 16.54 30.06
CA SER A 104 -4.25 16.55 29.96
C SER A 104 -4.87 16.86 31.33
N PRO A 105 -5.85 17.77 31.44
CA PRO A 105 -6.70 17.89 32.61
C PRO A 105 -7.36 16.53 32.89
N GLY A 106 -7.58 16.18 34.16
CA GLY A 106 -8.09 14.84 34.52
C GLY A 106 -7.05 13.72 34.38
N SER A 107 -5.75 14.02 34.28
CA SER A 107 -4.71 13.00 34.02
C SER A 107 -4.41 11.99 35.16
N ARG A 108 -5.16 12.01 36.26
CA ARG A 108 -5.03 11.09 37.40
C ARG A 108 -6.40 10.68 37.92
N PHE A 109 -6.50 9.52 38.55
CA PHE A 109 -7.71 9.08 39.25
C PHE A 109 -7.91 9.93 40.52
N SER A 110 -9.12 10.43 40.76
CA SER A 110 -9.49 11.10 42.00
C SER A 110 -9.87 10.08 43.09
N ALA A 111 -9.92 10.55 44.35
CA ALA A 111 -10.40 9.73 45.46
C ALA A 111 -11.86 9.28 45.27
N GLU A 112 -12.68 10.14 44.67
CA GLU A 112 -14.09 9.87 44.35
C GLU A 112 -14.21 8.84 43.22
N GLU A 113 -13.35 8.92 42.18
CA GLU A 113 -13.28 7.90 41.14
C GLU A 113 -12.89 6.53 41.71
N LYS A 114 -11.92 6.51 42.63
CA LYS A 114 -11.52 5.28 43.34
C LYS A 114 -12.70 4.69 44.11
N GLN A 115 -13.44 5.52 44.86
CA GLN A 115 -14.61 5.11 45.61
C GLN A 115 -15.71 4.56 44.70
N GLN A 116 -15.97 5.18 43.55
CA GLN A 116 -16.94 4.66 42.58
C GLN A 116 -16.55 3.26 42.05
N VAL A 117 -15.26 3.03 41.80
CA VAL A 117 -14.78 1.69 41.41
C VAL A 117 -14.96 0.71 42.57
N GLU A 118 -14.61 1.08 43.80
CA GLU A 118 -14.83 0.25 45.02
C GLU A 118 -16.29 -0.16 45.16
N GLU A 119 -17.23 0.77 44.99
CA GLU A 119 -18.68 0.52 45.07
C GLU A 119 -19.19 -0.42 43.96
N ASN A 120 -18.50 -0.47 42.82
CA ASN A 120 -18.82 -1.38 41.70
C ASN A 120 -18.19 -2.77 41.85
N LEU A 121 -17.23 -2.97 42.75
CA LEU A 121 -16.63 -4.29 42.99
C LEU A 121 -17.66 -5.27 43.59
N PRO A 122 -17.49 -6.59 43.40
CA PRO A 122 -18.28 -7.59 44.11
C PRO A 122 -18.32 -7.35 45.62
N GLN A 123 -19.47 -7.55 46.27
CA GLN A 123 -19.67 -7.26 47.70
C GLN A 123 -18.60 -7.85 48.62
N GLU A 124 -18.11 -9.05 48.30
CA GLU A 124 -17.07 -9.74 49.05
C GLU A 124 -15.72 -9.00 49.06
N LEU A 125 -15.53 -8.03 48.16
CA LEU A 125 -14.30 -7.25 47.98
C LEU A 125 -14.40 -5.80 48.43
N GLN A 126 -15.60 -5.31 48.69
CA GLN A 126 -15.80 -3.93 49.16
C GLN A 126 -15.25 -3.74 50.58
N GLU A 127 -15.13 -4.82 51.36
CA GLU A 127 -14.61 -4.83 52.73
C GLU A 127 -13.27 -5.57 52.85
N ASP A 128 -12.61 -5.90 51.73
CA ASP A 128 -11.34 -6.63 51.73
C ASP A 128 -10.16 -5.68 52.06
N GLU A 129 -9.63 -5.79 53.29
CA GLU A 129 -8.47 -5.00 53.74
C GLU A 129 -7.17 -5.36 52.99
N ASP A 130 -7.13 -6.48 52.27
CA ASP A 130 -5.98 -6.95 51.47
C ASP A 130 -6.06 -6.53 49.99
N LEU A 131 -6.98 -5.63 49.61
CA LEU A 131 -7.12 -5.10 48.25
C LEU A 131 -6.09 -4.00 47.95
N ASP A 132 -5.09 -4.32 47.15
CA ASP A 132 -4.05 -3.37 46.72
C ASP A 132 -4.53 -2.51 45.54
N TRP A 133 -3.99 -1.29 45.44
CA TRP A 133 -4.29 -0.33 44.36
C TRP A 133 -3.01 0.17 43.72
N GLU A 134 -2.97 0.19 42.39
CA GLU A 134 -1.86 0.75 41.61
C GLU A 134 -2.42 1.78 40.62
N GLU A 135 -1.78 2.94 40.48
CA GLU A 135 -2.20 3.98 39.53
C GLU A 135 -1.15 4.15 38.43
N TYR A 136 -1.62 4.15 37.19
CA TYR A 136 -0.80 4.35 36.00
C TYR A 136 -1.37 5.46 35.14
N LYS A 137 -0.47 6.24 34.55
CA LYS A 137 -0.78 7.21 33.52
C LYS A 137 -0.10 6.82 32.22
N ILE A 138 -0.91 6.76 31.17
CA ILE A 138 -0.50 6.39 29.82
C ILE A 138 -0.77 7.59 28.91
N PHE A 139 0.25 8.04 28.21
CA PHE A 139 0.07 9.11 27.24
C PHE A 139 1.04 9.01 26.09
N ARG A 140 0.65 9.67 25.00
CA ARG A 140 1.50 9.80 23.83
C ARG A 140 2.50 10.94 24.02
N PHE A 141 3.77 10.68 23.71
CA PHE A 141 4.85 11.67 23.67
C PHE A 141 5.57 11.61 22.32
N GLY A 142 5.21 12.50 21.40
CA GLY A 142 5.73 12.45 20.02
C GLY A 142 5.28 11.17 19.30
N GLU A 143 6.21 10.26 19.03
CA GLU A 143 5.95 8.95 18.41
C GLU A 143 6.04 7.79 19.43
N GLU A 144 6.17 8.09 20.71
CA GLU A 144 6.32 7.11 21.78
C GLU A 144 5.08 7.07 22.68
N CYS A 145 4.91 5.93 23.35
CA CYS A 145 3.97 5.78 24.45
C CYS A 145 4.74 5.82 25.77
N ARG A 146 4.31 6.67 26.70
CA ARG A 146 4.92 6.76 28.04
C ARG A 146 3.96 6.23 29.09
N PHE A 147 4.54 5.50 30.03
CA PHE A 147 3.89 4.93 31.19
C PHE A 147 4.54 5.53 32.42
N ILE A 148 3.72 6.11 33.29
CA ILE A 148 4.17 6.63 34.58
C ILE A 148 3.39 5.87 35.64
N HIS A 149 4.12 5.18 36.51
CA HIS A 149 3.56 4.71 37.77
C HIS A 149 3.41 5.90 38.70
N GLU A 150 2.18 6.26 39.00
CA GLU A 150 1.86 7.32 39.94
C GLU A 150 1.93 6.74 41.36
N ILE A 151 2.33 7.56 42.33
CA ILE A 151 2.39 7.12 43.74
C ILE A 151 0.95 6.86 44.22
N ASP A 152 0.73 5.79 45.00
CA ASP A 152 -0.54 5.32 45.60
C ASP A 152 -1.23 6.35 46.51
N ARG A 153 -1.58 7.51 45.94
CA ARG A 153 -2.25 8.63 46.58
C ARG A 153 -3.14 9.28 45.55
N PHE A 154 -4.37 8.78 45.49
CA PHE A 154 -5.45 9.37 44.70
C PHE A 154 -5.71 10.81 45.20
N PRO A 155 -5.47 11.84 44.39
CA PRO A 155 -5.70 13.23 44.80
C PRO A 155 -7.17 13.44 45.20
N GLN A 156 -7.38 14.14 46.31
CA GLN A 156 -8.70 14.70 46.62
C GLN A 156 -8.98 15.83 45.65
N ARG A 157 -9.80 15.55 44.65
CA ARG A 157 -10.32 16.50 43.68
C ARG A 157 -11.78 16.14 43.46
N ASP A 158 -12.65 16.90 44.10
CA ASP A 158 -14.08 16.86 43.78
C ASP A 158 -14.27 17.21 42.30
N GLU A 159 -14.59 16.22 41.47
CA GLU A 159 -15.26 16.43 40.18
C GLU A 159 -16.77 16.24 40.39
N PRO A 160 -17.51 17.28 40.81
CA PRO A 160 -18.95 17.18 40.98
C PRO A 160 -19.62 16.84 39.64
N GLY A 161 -20.32 15.71 39.59
CA GLY A 161 -20.97 15.20 38.38
C GLY A 161 -20.08 14.33 37.48
N ALA A 162 -18.99 13.77 38.02
CA ALA A 162 -18.15 12.78 37.34
C ALA A 162 -19.01 11.65 36.70
N PRO A 163 -18.84 11.36 35.39
CA PRO A 163 -19.44 10.19 34.74
C PRO A 163 -19.16 8.89 35.50
N ILE A 164 -20.11 7.96 35.50
CA ILE A 164 -20.06 6.71 36.26
C ILE A 164 -19.15 5.70 35.54
N PHE A 165 -18.48 4.83 36.30
CA PHE A 165 -17.75 3.68 35.74
C PHE A 165 -18.72 2.57 35.29
N HIS A 166 -18.48 2.04 34.11
CA HIS A 166 -19.23 0.93 33.52
C HIS A 166 -18.37 -0.34 33.51
N GLU A 167 -18.92 -1.46 33.95
CA GLU A 167 -18.29 -2.78 33.79
C GLU A 167 -18.43 -3.24 32.33
N ILE A 168 -17.34 -3.76 31.76
CA ILE A 168 -17.34 -4.42 30.46
C ILE A 168 -17.78 -5.87 30.69
N ASN A 169 -19.01 -6.17 30.29
CA ASN A 169 -19.54 -7.53 30.40
C ASN A 169 -19.20 -8.35 29.15
N PRO A 170 -19.00 -9.67 29.29
CA PRO A 170 -18.89 -10.55 28.13
C PRO A 170 -20.18 -10.54 27.31
N ILE A 171 -20.04 -10.34 26.00
CA ILE A 171 -21.16 -10.51 25.05
C ILE A 171 -21.16 -11.92 24.46
N ARG A 172 -19.99 -12.56 24.39
CA ARG A 172 -19.77 -13.89 23.80
C ARG A 172 -19.15 -14.86 24.78
N GLU A 173 -19.20 -16.14 24.44
CA GLU A 173 -18.42 -17.14 25.16
C GLU A 173 -16.92 -16.88 24.95
N GLN A 174 -16.14 -17.06 26.02
CA GLN A 174 -14.71 -16.79 26.02
C GLN A 174 -14.00 -17.62 24.93
N GLY A 175 -13.28 -16.95 24.03
CA GLY A 175 -12.52 -17.60 22.96
C GLY A 175 -13.25 -17.74 21.64
N GLU A 176 -14.58 -17.62 21.58
CA GLU A 176 -15.35 -17.70 20.33
C GLU A 176 -14.85 -16.67 19.31
N LEU A 177 -14.52 -15.47 19.79
CA LEU A 177 -14.02 -14.38 18.96
C LEU A 177 -12.62 -14.66 18.39
N LEU A 178 -11.76 -15.37 19.14
CA LEU A 178 -10.45 -15.80 18.64
C LEU A 178 -10.61 -16.85 17.56
N ASP A 179 -11.54 -17.78 17.73
CA ASP A 179 -11.83 -18.82 16.74
C ASP A 179 -12.32 -18.16 15.43
N LEU A 180 -13.28 -17.23 15.51
CA LEU A 180 -13.74 -16.47 14.35
C LEU A 180 -12.62 -15.70 13.64
N MET A 181 -11.75 -15.04 14.40
CA MET A 181 -10.59 -14.34 13.84
C MET A 181 -9.63 -15.32 13.15
N SER A 182 -9.45 -16.51 13.69
CA SER A 182 -8.58 -17.55 13.11
C SER A 182 -9.17 -18.15 11.83
N GLU A 183 -10.50 -18.27 11.74
CA GLU A 183 -11.20 -18.71 10.52
C GLU A 183 -11.08 -17.72 9.34
N LEU A 184 -10.57 -16.49 9.56
CA LEU A 184 -10.24 -15.57 8.47
C LEU A 184 -8.98 -16.00 7.69
N ALA A 185 -8.18 -16.94 8.21
CA ALA A 185 -7.03 -17.53 7.54
C ALA A 185 -7.46 -18.51 6.44
N ASN A 186 -8.10 -17.99 5.39
CA ASN A 186 -8.82 -18.78 4.39
C ASN A 186 -8.74 -18.13 3.00
N ASP A 187 -8.77 -18.93 1.95
CA ASP A 187 -8.76 -18.51 0.54
C ASP A 187 -10.18 -18.37 -0.05
N ASP A 188 -11.20 -18.90 0.62
CA ASP A 188 -12.61 -18.74 0.24
C ASP A 188 -13.14 -17.35 0.64
N THR A 189 -13.25 -16.48 -0.36
CA THR A 189 -13.78 -15.11 -0.19
C THR A 189 -15.18 -15.03 0.42
N GLY A 190 -16.02 -16.05 0.24
CA GLY A 190 -17.37 -16.14 0.78
C GLY A 190 -17.37 -16.47 2.28
N GLU A 191 -16.52 -17.40 2.70
CA GLU A 191 -16.31 -17.72 4.12
C GLU A 191 -15.69 -16.55 4.86
N VAL A 192 -14.60 -15.97 4.33
CA VAL A 192 -13.94 -14.78 4.91
C VAL A 192 -14.92 -13.62 5.03
N ARG A 193 -15.77 -13.38 4.01
CA ARG A 193 -16.80 -12.33 4.06
C ARG A 193 -17.85 -12.59 5.14
N THR A 194 -18.23 -13.84 5.35
CA THR A 194 -19.23 -14.21 6.37
C THR A 194 -18.65 -14.00 7.77
N ASN A 195 -17.42 -14.45 7.98
CA ASN A 195 -16.76 -14.35 9.28
C ASN A 195 -16.37 -12.93 9.64
N VAL A 196 -15.85 -12.12 8.71
CA VAL A 196 -15.58 -10.70 8.98
C VAL A 196 -16.87 -9.95 9.32
N LYS A 197 -18.01 -10.32 8.71
CA LYS A 197 -19.30 -9.70 9.06
C LYS A 197 -19.68 -10.00 10.51
N ARG A 198 -19.58 -11.26 10.95
CA ARG A 198 -19.88 -11.68 12.33
C ARG A 198 -18.97 -10.98 13.35
N ILE A 199 -17.68 -10.84 13.01
CA ILE A 199 -16.70 -10.15 13.85
C ILE A 199 -17.04 -8.66 13.97
N LEU A 200 -17.35 -7.98 12.86
CA LEU A 200 -17.66 -6.56 12.89
C LEU A 200 -19.04 -6.25 13.47
N GLU A 201 -20.01 -7.17 13.36
CA GLU A 201 -21.27 -7.10 14.11
C GLU A 201 -21.00 -7.10 15.61
N TYR A 202 -20.13 -7.99 16.09
CA TYR A 202 -19.71 -7.98 17.50
C TYR A 202 -19.05 -6.65 17.92
N VAL A 203 -18.18 -6.07 17.08
CA VAL A 203 -17.56 -4.77 17.38
C VAL A 203 -18.60 -3.65 17.43
N ILE A 204 -19.65 -3.73 16.61
CA ILE A 204 -20.79 -2.80 16.66
C ILE A 204 -21.60 -3.00 17.94
N ASP A 205 -21.86 -4.24 18.35
CA ASP A 205 -22.63 -4.52 19.57
C ASP A 205 -21.94 -3.91 20.82
N ILE A 206 -20.61 -4.02 20.92
CA ILE A 206 -19.83 -3.38 22.00
C ILE A 206 -19.96 -1.84 21.95
N HIS A 207 -19.91 -1.26 20.76
CA HIS A 207 -20.07 0.19 20.59
C HIS A 207 -21.48 0.64 20.99
N ASP A 208 -22.52 -0.07 20.54
CA ASP A 208 -23.92 0.25 20.77
C ASP A 208 -24.31 0.05 22.26
N GLU A 209 -23.76 -0.97 22.93
CA GLU A 209 -23.97 -1.19 24.38
C GLU A 209 -23.48 0.00 25.23
N HIS A 210 -22.39 0.62 24.80
CA HIS A 210 -21.71 1.66 25.56
C HIS A 210 -21.88 3.08 24.99
N GLU A 211 -22.69 3.27 23.93
CA GLU A 211 -22.79 4.53 23.17
C GLU A 211 -22.96 5.77 24.06
N ASP A 212 -23.83 5.70 25.08
CA ASP A 212 -24.11 6.82 26.00
C ASP A 212 -22.91 7.22 26.88
N SER A 213 -21.93 6.32 27.02
CA SER A 213 -20.70 6.49 27.80
C SER A 213 -19.48 6.78 26.92
N LEU A 214 -19.61 6.66 25.60
CA LEU A 214 -18.55 6.94 24.63
C LEU A 214 -18.54 8.43 24.25
N VAL A 215 -17.34 8.97 24.02
CA VAL A 215 -17.14 10.36 23.57
C VAL A 215 -16.77 10.45 22.09
N PHE A 216 -17.11 9.42 21.31
CA PHE A 216 -16.69 9.28 19.91
C PHE A 216 -17.38 10.35 19.06
N ARG A 217 -16.59 11.22 18.43
CA ARG A 217 -17.06 12.41 17.69
C ARG A 217 -16.42 12.55 16.31
N ALA A 218 -15.35 11.81 16.05
CA ALA A 218 -14.58 11.89 14.81
C ALA A 218 -14.17 10.50 14.30
N GLU A 219 -13.81 10.45 13.02
CA GLU A 219 -13.32 9.24 12.36
C GLU A 219 -12.06 8.66 13.04
N SER A 220 -11.25 9.51 13.67
CA SER A 220 -10.08 9.08 14.46
C SER A 220 -10.45 8.21 15.65
N ASP A 221 -11.63 8.44 16.27
CA ASP A 221 -12.13 7.64 17.38
C ASP A 221 -12.49 6.22 16.92
N TYR A 222 -13.16 6.11 15.78
CA TYR A 222 -13.53 4.83 15.17
C TYR A 222 -12.31 4.05 14.68
N HIS A 223 -11.32 4.76 14.12
CA HIS A 223 -10.01 4.20 13.76
C HIS A 223 -9.30 3.63 14.98
N GLY A 224 -9.22 4.42 16.07
CA GLY A 224 -8.61 4.00 17.32
C GLY A 224 -9.29 2.76 17.87
N PHE A 225 -10.60 2.82 18.05
CA PHE A 225 -11.41 1.71 18.54
C PHE A 225 -11.20 0.40 17.77
N LEU A 226 -11.32 0.44 16.44
CA LEU A 226 -11.13 -0.77 15.60
C LEU A 226 -9.69 -1.29 15.66
N CYS A 227 -8.68 -0.42 15.62
CA CYS A 227 -7.28 -0.85 15.72
C CYS A 227 -6.96 -1.45 17.10
N GLY A 228 -7.55 -0.91 18.16
CA GLY A 228 -7.46 -1.42 19.53
C GLY A 228 -8.04 -2.82 19.66
N PHE A 229 -9.22 -3.04 19.07
CA PHE A 229 -9.82 -4.36 18.96
C PHE A 229 -8.89 -5.36 18.23
N LEU A 230 -8.37 -4.99 17.06
CA LEU A 230 -7.55 -5.88 16.23
C LEU A 230 -6.22 -6.27 16.89
N VAL A 231 -5.66 -5.44 17.78
CA VAL A 231 -4.39 -5.74 18.45
C VAL A 231 -4.46 -6.99 19.32
N ASN A 232 -5.65 -7.35 19.83
CA ASN A 232 -5.88 -8.55 20.63
C ASN A 232 -5.62 -9.86 19.85
N PHE A 233 -5.63 -9.80 18.52
CA PHE A 233 -5.50 -10.96 17.64
C PHE A 233 -4.20 -11.00 16.86
N ARG A 234 -3.41 -9.92 16.91
CA ARG A 234 -2.20 -9.74 16.10
C ARG A 234 -1.29 -10.96 16.10
N TYR A 235 -0.93 -11.42 17.28
CA TYR A 235 -0.02 -12.56 17.44
C TYR A 235 -0.77 -13.89 17.65
N ARG A 236 -1.98 -13.85 18.22
CA ARG A 236 -2.75 -15.05 18.59
C ARG A 236 -3.46 -15.70 17.39
N ALA A 237 -3.87 -14.90 16.42
CA ALA A 237 -4.47 -15.34 15.16
C ALA A 237 -3.56 -15.10 13.95
N VAL A 238 -2.34 -14.57 14.16
CA VAL A 238 -1.45 -14.11 13.09
C VAL A 238 -2.18 -13.12 12.17
N ALA A 239 -2.84 -12.15 12.82
CA ALA A 239 -3.65 -11.12 12.18
C ALA A 239 -2.81 -9.85 11.95
N ASP A 240 -2.37 -9.64 10.71
CA ASP A 240 -1.73 -8.41 10.34
C ASP A 240 -2.75 -7.37 9.93
N PHE A 241 -2.71 -6.20 10.56
CA PHE A 241 -3.55 -5.08 10.17
C PHE A 241 -2.71 -3.82 9.95
N TYR A 242 -3.16 -3.03 8.99
CA TYR A 242 -2.40 -1.95 8.41
C TYR A 242 -3.30 -0.71 8.36
N PRO A 243 -3.19 0.20 9.34
CA PRO A 243 -3.88 1.47 9.30
C PRO A 243 -3.30 2.34 8.17
N GLU A 244 -4.17 3.01 7.41
CA GLU A 244 -3.80 3.95 6.35
C GLU A 244 -2.82 3.37 5.32
N LEU A 245 -3.08 2.15 4.86
CA LEU A 245 -2.26 1.51 3.86
C LEU A 245 -2.54 2.10 2.48
N LEU A 246 -1.50 2.54 1.78
CA LEU A 246 -1.60 2.97 0.38
C LEU A 246 -1.87 1.76 -0.51
N ILE A 247 -3.08 1.63 -1.06
CA ILE A 247 -3.50 0.53 -1.93
C ILE A 247 -4.35 1.05 -3.09
N GLY A 248 -3.93 0.71 -4.32
CA GLY A 248 -4.58 1.20 -5.54
C GLY A 248 -4.65 2.73 -5.56
N LYS A 249 -5.85 3.28 -5.70
CA LYS A 249 -6.11 4.72 -5.85
C LYS A 249 -6.07 5.55 -4.56
N GLY A 250 -5.62 5.04 -3.40
CA GLY A 250 -5.58 5.85 -2.17
C GLY A 250 -5.18 5.10 -0.90
N TYR A 251 -5.39 5.74 0.25
CA TYR A 251 -5.13 5.16 1.57
C TYR A 251 -6.41 4.53 2.10
N ALA A 252 -6.43 3.20 2.22
CA ALA A 252 -7.51 2.51 2.90
C ALA A 252 -7.37 2.69 4.41
N ASP A 253 -8.49 2.88 5.11
CA ASP A 253 -8.48 3.14 6.55
C ASP A 253 -7.83 2.03 7.35
N VAL A 254 -8.27 0.78 7.13
CA VAL A 254 -7.63 -0.42 7.68
C VAL A 254 -7.61 -1.53 6.64
N VAL A 255 -6.44 -2.11 6.40
CA VAL A 255 -6.32 -3.37 5.65
C VAL A 255 -5.92 -4.48 6.60
N LEU A 256 -6.73 -5.53 6.68
CA LEU A 256 -6.52 -6.71 7.53
C LEU A 256 -6.19 -7.92 6.65
N LEU A 257 -5.19 -8.69 7.07
CA LEU A 257 -4.81 -9.96 6.47
C LEU A 257 -4.53 -10.96 7.60
N VAL A 258 -5.30 -12.04 7.64
CA VAL A 258 -5.08 -13.14 8.58
C VAL A 258 -4.55 -14.32 7.79
N ARG A 259 -3.35 -14.79 8.13
CA ARG A 259 -2.71 -15.92 7.42
C ARG A 259 -2.67 -17.21 8.24
N GLY A 260 -3.08 -17.13 9.51
CA GLY A 260 -3.07 -18.25 10.44
C GLY A 260 -1.68 -18.78 10.75
N VAL A 261 -1.61 -19.82 11.58
CA VAL A 261 -0.34 -20.45 12.01
C VAL A 261 0.44 -21.02 10.82
N ASP A 262 -0.27 -21.51 9.80
CA ASP A 262 0.32 -22.06 8.58
C ASP A 262 0.80 -20.99 7.60
N GLN A 263 0.53 -19.71 7.88
CA GLN A 263 0.90 -18.56 7.05
C GLN A 263 0.49 -18.75 5.58
N THR A 264 -0.79 -19.03 5.34
CA THR A 264 -1.30 -19.25 3.98
C THR A 264 -0.98 -18.06 3.06
N ASN A 265 -0.60 -18.35 1.82
CA ASN A 265 -0.12 -17.33 0.88
C ASN A 265 -1.26 -16.69 0.08
N ASP A 266 -2.41 -17.35 0.04
CA ASP A 266 -3.61 -16.98 -0.71
C ASP A 266 -4.74 -16.47 0.20
N SER A 267 -4.46 -16.21 1.48
CA SER A 267 -5.46 -15.68 2.41
C SER A 267 -6.05 -14.38 1.88
N VAL A 268 -7.37 -14.25 1.99
CA VAL A 268 -8.11 -13.13 1.41
C VAL A 268 -7.91 -11.87 2.25
N PRO A 269 -7.35 -10.77 1.68
CA PRO A 269 -7.26 -9.50 2.38
C PRO A 269 -8.64 -8.85 2.56
N ILE A 270 -8.79 -8.13 3.65
CA ILE A 270 -9.99 -7.38 4.01
C ILE A 270 -9.64 -5.89 3.97
N ILE A 271 -10.36 -5.11 3.17
CA ILE A 271 -10.18 -3.66 3.02
C ILE A 271 -11.37 -2.97 3.69
N ILE A 272 -11.12 -2.28 4.79
CA ILE A 272 -12.14 -1.60 5.60
C ILE A 272 -12.02 -0.11 5.39
N GLU A 273 -13.15 0.53 5.07
CA GLU A 273 -13.32 1.98 5.07
C GLU A 273 -14.29 2.37 6.19
N LEU A 274 -13.84 3.29 7.04
CA LEU A 274 -14.57 3.85 8.17
C LEU A 274 -15.22 5.16 7.72
N LYS A 275 -16.54 5.26 7.81
CA LYS A 275 -17.26 6.48 7.44
C LYS A 275 -18.05 7.04 8.60
N VAL A 276 -17.92 8.35 8.79
CA VAL A 276 -18.81 9.15 9.63
C VAL A 276 -19.93 9.69 8.73
N GLY A 277 -21.10 9.04 8.73
CA GLY A 277 -22.33 9.61 8.18
C GLY A 277 -22.65 9.51 6.68
N ASP A 278 -22.20 8.49 5.90
CA ASP A 278 -22.64 8.33 4.49
C ASP A 278 -22.52 6.89 3.89
N GLU A 279 -23.26 6.60 2.80
CA GLU A 279 -23.32 5.33 2.02
C GLU A 279 -22.09 5.06 1.12
N GLU A 280 -21.21 6.05 0.90
CA GLU A 280 -20.12 5.99 -0.10
C GLU A 280 -18.94 5.06 0.26
N GLY A 281 -18.80 4.66 1.52
CA GLY A 281 -17.62 3.91 2.01
C GLY A 281 -17.36 2.58 1.30
N LEU A 282 -18.42 1.85 0.93
CA LEU A 282 -18.25 0.52 0.31
C LEU A 282 -17.72 0.63 -1.11
N GLU A 283 -18.17 1.63 -1.87
CA GLU A 283 -17.65 1.86 -3.23
C GLU A 283 -16.21 2.37 -3.18
N GLN A 284 -15.84 3.16 -2.18
CA GLN A 284 -14.45 3.54 -1.97
C GLN A 284 -13.55 2.33 -1.69
N ALA A 285 -13.95 1.43 -0.78
CA ALA A 285 -13.23 0.19 -0.49
C ALA A 285 -13.10 -0.71 -1.75
N LYS A 286 -14.17 -0.85 -2.53
CA LYS A 286 -14.15 -1.58 -3.81
C LYS A 286 -13.20 -0.95 -4.82
N ASP A 287 -13.19 0.38 -4.90
CA ASP A 287 -12.37 1.07 -5.88
C ASP A 287 -10.87 0.95 -5.58
N TYR A 288 -10.45 0.82 -4.31
CA TYR A 288 -9.07 0.46 -3.99
C TYR A 288 -8.68 -0.88 -4.62
N ALA A 289 -9.50 -1.91 -4.45
CA ALA A 289 -9.26 -3.22 -5.05
C ALA A 289 -9.29 -3.17 -6.59
N LYS A 290 -10.30 -2.54 -7.20
CA LYS A 290 -10.42 -2.42 -8.68
C LYS A 290 -9.23 -1.70 -9.32
N SER A 291 -8.62 -0.76 -8.59
CA SER A 291 -7.51 0.07 -9.08
C SER A 291 -6.13 -0.48 -8.74
N CYS A 292 -6.04 -1.55 -7.95
CA CYS A 292 -4.78 -2.19 -7.59
C CYS A 292 -4.61 -3.51 -8.33
N SER A 293 -3.43 -3.75 -8.90
CA SER A 293 -3.06 -5.07 -9.43
C SER A 293 -2.49 -5.95 -8.32
N VAL A 294 -2.68 -7.28 -8.40
CA VAL A 294 -2.07 -8.24 -7.45
C VAL A 294 -0.55 -8.10 -7.43
N SER A 295 0.06 -7.82 -8.59
CA SER A 295 1.50 -7.53 -8.73
C SER A 295 1.95 -6.22 -8.08
N SER A 296 1.05 -5.39 -7.56
CA SER A 296 1.39 -4.13 -6.88
C SER A 296 0.85 -4.09 -5.44
N LEU A 297 0.31 -5.20 -4.93
CA LEU A 297 -0.17 -5.26 -3.56
C LEU A 297 0.99 -5.13 -2.55
N PRO A 298 0.91 -4.16 -1.62
CA PRO A 298 1.92 -3.96 -0.58
C PRO A 298 1.75 -4.89 0.62
N ILE A 299 1.16 -6.07 0.40
CA ILE A 299 0.88 -7.10 1.40
C ILE A 299 1.19 -8.51 0.87
N HIS A 300 1.52 -9.44 1.77
CA HIS A 300 1.97 -10.79 1.46
C HIS A 300 0.80 -11.75 1.23
N THR A 301 0.06 -11.51 0.15
CA THR A 301 -0.97 -12.42 -0.38
C THR A 301 -0.88 -12.56 -1.89
N SER A 302 -1.29 -13.71 -2.43
CA SER A 302 -1.55 -13.98 -3.85
C SER A 302 -3.03 -13.98 -4.19
N SER A 303 -3.92 -13.73 -3.21
CA SER A 303 -5.36 -13.75 -3.42
C SER A 303 -5.77 -12.79 -4.55
N PRO A 304 -6.58 -13.24 -5.52
CA PRO A 304 -7.00 -12.40 -6.64
C PRO A 304 -8.13 -11.43 -6.25
N SER A 305 -8.65 -11.50 -5.03
CA SER A 305 -9.79 -10.72 -4.57
C SER A 305 -9.59 -10.24 -3.13
N ALA A 306 -10.37 -9.24 -2.75
CA ALA A 306 -10.48 -8.77 -1.37
C ALA A 306 -11.94 -8.79 -0.90
N VAL A 307 -12.13 -8.85 0.41
CA VAL A 307 -13.40 -8.48 1.03
C VAL A 307 -13.36 -6.98 1.32
N CYS A 308 -14.23 -6.22 0.68
CA CYS A 308 -14.41 -4.79 0.91
C CYS A 308 -15.50 -4.57 1.96
N VAL A 309 -15.20 -3.74 2.95
CA VAL A 309 -16.07 -3.44 4.08
C VAL A 309 -16.25 -1.93 4.19
N ALA A 310 -17.50 -1.51 4.41
CA ALA A 310 -17.81 -0.20 4.94
C ALA A 310 -18.37 -0.36 6.34
N LEU A 311 -17.82 0.41 7.27
CA LEU A 311 -18.21 0.39 8.67
C LEU A 311 -18.51 1.82 9.15
N ASN A 312 -19.69 2.02 9.73
CA ASN A 312 -20.15 3.29 10.28
C ASN A 312 -20.80 3.07 11.64
N PHE A 313 -20.11 3.48 12.69
CA PHE A 313 -20.56 3.33 14.08
C PHE A 313 -21.71 4.27 14.47
N GLN A 314 -22.08 5.26 13.64
CA GLN A 314 -23.23 6.15 13.93
C GLN A 314 -24.59 5.48 13.62
N LEU A 315 -24.58 4.37 12.90
CA LEU A 315 -25.79 3.67 12.47
C LEU A 315 -26.00 2.42 13.35
N ARG A 316 -27.00 2.49 14.22
CA ARG A 316 -27.34 1.43 15.19
C ARG A 316 -27.71 0.10 14.55
N GLY A 317 -27.51 -0.98 15.31
CA GLY A 317 -28.07 -2.30 15.02
C GLY A 317 -27.57 -2.91 13.71
N GLY A 318 -26.29 -2.70 13.40
CA GLY A 318 -25.63 -3.27 12.22
C GLY A 318 -25.96 -2.58 10.89
N ALA A 319 -26.82 -1.55 10.88
CA ALA A 319 -27.16 -0.81 9.66
C ALA A 319 -25.94 -0.10 9.04
N GLY A 320 -24.91 0.16 9.84
CA GLY A 320 -23.64 0.74 9.43
C GLY A 320 -22.64 -0.23 8.80
N LEU A 321 -22.93 -1.53 8.75
CA LEU A 321 -22.02 -2.54 8.19
C LEU A 321 -22.47 -2.99 6.81
N ARG A 322 -21.59 -2.85 5.81
CA ARG A 322 -21.79 -3.41 4.47
C ARG A 322 -20.53 -4.13 4.01
N THR A 323 -20.69 -5.30 3.39
CA THR A 323 -19.57 -6.09 2.87
C THR A 323 -19.81 -6.53 1.43
N SER A 324 -18.75 -6.59 0.64
CA SER A 324 -18.75 -7.10 -0.74
C SER A 324 -17.44 -7.80 -1.03
N VAL A 325 -17.44 -8.78 -1.94
CA VAL A 325 -16.19 -9.27 -2.55
C VAL A 325 -15.89 -8.39 -3.76
N GLN A 326 -14.61 -8.09 -3.97
CA GLN A 326 -14.13 -7.36 -5.14
C GLN A 326 -12.82 -7.96 -5.62
N ALA A 327 -12.79 -8.36 -6.88
CA ALA A 327 -11.56 -8.78 -7.53
C ALA A 327 -10.59 -7.60 -7.65
N PHE A 328 -9.31 -7.88 -7.43
CA PHE A 328 -8.22 -6.99 -7.82
C PHE A 328 -8.16 -6.85 -9.34
N SER A 329 -7.45 -5.84 -9.81
CA SER A 329 -7.31 -5.64 -11.25
C SER A 329 -6.52 -6.79 -11.89
N GLU A 330 -7.14 -7.44 -12.89
CA GLU A 330 -6.50 -8.41 -13.79
C GLU A 330 -5.49 -7.76 -14.77
N GLY A 331 -5.06 -6.52 -14.53
CA GLY A 331 -4.12 -5.81 -15.39
C GLY A 331 -2.81 -6.58 -15.53
N GLY A 332 -2.72 -7.43 -16.56
CA GLY A 332 -1.59 -8.33 -16.77
C GLY A 332 -0.24 -7.62 -16.78
N LEU A 333 0.82 -8.39 -16.58
CA LEU A 333 2.21 -7.92 -16.45
C LEU A 333 2.71 -7.08 -17.65
N SER A 334 2.16 -7.31 -18.85
CA SER A 334 2.55 -6.57 -20.07
C SER A 334 1.37 -6.19 -20.95
N LEU A 335 1.47 -5.01 -21.58
CA LEU A 335 0.50 -4.53 -22.55
C LEU A 335 0.40 -5.43 -23.78
N ILE A 336 1.53 -5.91 -24.32
CA ILE A 336 1.61 -6.53 -25.65
C ILE A 336 0.89 -7.90 -25.71
N PRO A 337 1.03 -8.81 -24.73
CA PRO A 337 0.21 -10.03 -24.68
C PRO A 337 -1.30 -9.75 -24.74
N GLY A 338 -1.76 -8.70 -24.04
CA GLY A 338 -3.15 -8.25 -24.12
C GLY A 338 -3.56 -7.74 -25.51
N LEU A 339 -2.62 -7.30 -26.34
CA LEU A 339 -2.88 -6.92 -27.74
C LEU A 339 -2.94 -8.14 -28.68
N LEU A 340 -2.18 -9.19 -28.37
CA LEU A 340 -2.19 -10.47 -29.09
C LEU A 340 -3.47 -11.26 -28.83
N HIS A 341 -3.95 -11.25 -27.58
CA HIS A 341 -5.10 -12.02 -27.11
C HIS A 341 -6.21 -11.12 -26.58
N PRO A 342 -6.94 -10.40 -27.47
CA PRO A 342 -8.09 -9.59 -27.06
C PRO A 342 -9.19 -10.45 -26.41
N HIS A 343 -9.44 -10.28 -25.11
CA HIS A 343 -10.53 -10.96 -24.38
C HIS A 343 -11.78 -10.07 -24.34
N GLY A 344 -12.96 -10.64 -24.57
CA GLY A 344 -14.24 -9.92 -24.44
C GLY A 344 -14.34 -8.69 -25.35
N ASN A 345 -14.32 -7.49 -24.76
CA ASN A 345 -14.48 -6.16 -25.39
C ASN A 345 -13.37 -5.76 -26.38
N GLY A 346 -12.64 -6.73 -26.94
CA GLY A 346 -11.59 -6.53 -27.92
C GLY A 346 -10.35 -5.81 -27.38
N VAL A 347 -9.54 -5.29 -28.31
CA VAL A 347 -8.33 -4.52 -28.02
C VAL A 347 -8.62 -3.33 -27.07
N ARG A 348 -9.74 -2.63 -27.28
CA ARG A 348 -10.13 -1.49 -26.44
C ARG A 348 -10.27 -1.89 -24.97
N GLY A 349 -10.96 -3.00 -24.71
CA GLY A 349 -11.15 -3.53 -23.37
C GLY A 349 -9.84 -3.90 -22.69
N ASN A 350 -8.95 -4.59 -23.41
CA ASN A 350 -7.66 -5.01 -22.85
C ASN A 350 -6.72 -3.83 -22.56
N VAL A 351 -6.62 -2.86 -23.47
CA VAL A 351 -5.82 -1.64 -23.22
C VAL A 351 -6.39 -0.89 -22.01
N LYS A 352 -7.71 -0.80 -21.88
CA LYS A 352 -8.36 -0.16 -20.73
C LYS A 352 -8.04 -0.89 -19.43
N ARG A 353 -8.18 -2.22 -19.38
CA ARG A 353 -7.87 -3.05 -18.20
C ARG A 353 -6.41 -2.91 -17.77
N PHE A 354 -5.48 -2.80 -18.72
CA PHE A 354 -4.06 -2.63 -18.42
C PHE A 354 -3.72 -1.21 -17.90
N LEU A 355 -4.25 -0.17 -18.53
CA LEU A 355 -3.82 1.21 -18.24
C LEU A 355 -4.60 1.90 -17.11
N GLN A 356 -5.88 1.58 -16.94
CA GLN A 356 -6.73 2.29 -15.99
C GLN A 356 -6.27 2.15 -14.53
N PRO A 357 -5.89 0.96 -14.02
CA PRO A 357 -5.40 0.80 -12.64
C PRO A 357 -4.14 1.65 -12.40
N ILE A 358 -3.18 1.56 -13.33
CA ILE A 358 -1.92 2.31 -13.28
C ILE A 358 -2.16 3.83 -13.27
N ALA A 359 -3.06 4.33 -14.12
CA ALA A 359 -3.39 5.74 -14.16
C ALA A 359 -4.08 6.21 -12.87
N SER A 360 -4.94 5.37 -12.28
CA SER A 360 -5.61 5.67 -11.00
C SER A 360 -4.61 5.78 -9.85
N GLU A 361 -3.63 4.88 -9.76
CA GLU A 361 -2.56 4.95 -8.75
C GLU A 361 -1.74 6.25 -8.88
N PHE A 362 -1.39 6.64 -10.12
CA PHE A 362 -0.62 7.87 -10.36
C PHE A 362 -1.37 9.17 -10.08
N THR A 363 -2.71 9.15 -10.10
CA THR A 363 -3.53 10.36 -9.86
C THR A 363 -3.37 10.88 -8.43
N GLN A 364 -2.97 10.04 -7.48
CA GLN A 364 -2.77 10.42 -6.08
C GLN A 364 -1.38 10.92 -5.74
N SER A 365 -0.40 10.80 -6.66
CA SER A 365 0.97 11.21 -6.36
C SER A 365 1.15 12.70 -6.67
N PRO A 366 1.41 13.57 -5.66
CA PRO A 366 1.47 15.03 -5.85
C PRO A 366 2.63 15.49 -6.74
N HIS A 367 3.62 14.63 -6.97
CA HIS A 367 4.78 14.89 -7.83
C HIS A 367 4.68 14.22 -9.20
N CYS A 368 3.56 13.56 -9.49
CA CYS A 368 3.31 12.81 -10.71
C CYS A 368 2.16 13.43 -11.50
N ASN A 369 2.42 13.80 -12.75
CA ASN A 369 1.36 14.10 -13.70
C ASN A 369 0.89 12.78 -14.33
N THR A 370 -0.40 12.43 -14.22
CA THR A 370 -0.93 11.13 -14.66
C THR A 370 -0.55 10.79 -16.10
N PHE A 371 -0.68 11.73 -17.04
CA PHE A 371 -0.24 11.54 -18.43
C PHE A 371 1.25 11.20 -18.51
N SER A 372 2.08 11.98 -17.83
CA SER A 372 3.53 11.80 -17.90
C SER A 372 3.97 10.45 -17.33
N CYS A 373 3.53 10.11 -16.11
CA CYS A 373 3.91 8.85 -15.48
C CYS A 373 3.33 7.64 -16.22
N THR A 374 2.06 7.72 -16.66
CA THR A 374 1.47 6.65 -17.49
C THR A 374 2.25 6.47 -18.79
N SER A 375 2.67 7.55 -19.43
CA SER A 375 3.49 7.49 -20.65
C SER A 375 4.86 6.86 -20.38
N SER A 376 5.56 7.28 -19.32
CA SER A 376 6.85 6.69 -18.93
C SER A 376 6.72 5.21 -18.58
N PHE A 377 5.66 4.82 -17.87
CA PHE A 377 5.34 3.43 -17.55
C PHE A 377 5.09 2.60 -18.80
N VAL A 378 4.21 3.04 -19.70
CA VAL A 378 3.89 2.31 -20.94
C VAL A 378 5.12 2.18 -21.81
N PHE A 379 5.91 3.24 -21.93
CA PHE A 379 7.17 3.20 -22.65
C PHE A 379 8.13 2.16 -22.05
N GLY A 380 8.32 2.17 -20.72
CA GLY A 380 9.13 1.18 -20.02
C GLY A 380 8.67 -0.25 -20.26
N ASN A 381 7.36 -0.51 -20.11
CA ASN A 381 6.76 -1.83 -20.28
C ASN A 381 6.86 -2.35 -21.72
N VAL A 382 6.57 -1.49 -22.70
CA VAL A 382 6.70 -1.85 -24.13
C VAL A 382 8.16 -2.09 -24.47
N LEU A 383 9.09 -1.23 -24.05
CA LEU A 383 10.52 -1.35 -24.32
C LEU A 383 11.06 -2.72 -23.86
N SER A 384 10.68 -3.10 -22.64
CA SER A 384 11.20 -4.28 -21.92
C SER A 384 10.43 -5.58 -22.19
N THR A 385 9.28 -5.56 -22.85
CA THR A 385 8.57 -6.79 -23.24
C THR A 385 9.46 -7.68 -24.15
N ARG A 386 9.32 -9.02 -24.11
CA ARG A 386 10.11 -9.92 -24.97
C ARG A 386 9.88 -9.68 -26.46
N ARG A 387 10.91 -9.97 -27.26
CA ARG A 387 10.85 -9.89 -28.72
C ARG A 387 9.92 -10.95 -29.28
N ASP A 388 10.05 -12.17 -28.80
CA ASP A 388 9.27 -13.30 -29.29
C ASP A 388 8.34 -13.75 -28.17
N LEU A 389 7.06 -13.83 -28.50
CA LEU A 389 5.96 -14.14 -27.59
C LEU A 389 5.21 -15.34 -28.15
N GLU A 390 4.84 -16.26 -27.27
CA GLU A 390 3.97 -17.37 -27.63
C GLU A 390 2.51 -16.93 -27.54
N THR A 391 1.73 -17.30 -28.55
CA THR A 391 0.28 -17.07 -28.56
C THR A 391 -0.46 -18.23 -27.88
N ASN A 392 -1.71 -18.01 -27.46
CA ASN A 392 -2.55 -19.07 -26.86
C ASN A 392 -2.71 -20.33 -27.73
N ASP A 393 -2.50 -20.24 -29.05
CA ASP A 393 -2.52 -21.37 -29.99
C ASP A 393 -1.11 -21.95 -30.28
N GLY A 394 -0.11 -21.60 -29.46
CA GLY A 394 1.26 -22.11 -29.51
C GLY A 394 2.12 -21.54 -30.64
N ARG A 395 1.71 -20.43 -31.28
CA ARG A 395 2.48 -19.80 -32.36
C ARG A 395 3.42 -18.74 -31.80
N GLU A 396 4.62 -18.66 -32.35
CA GLU A 396 5.56 -17.59 -31.99
C GLU A 396 5.25 -16.32 -32.81
N VAL A 397 5.00 -15.21 -32.11
CA VAL A 397 4.84 -13.88 -32.69
C VAL A 397 6.06 -13.04 -32.33
N ARG A 398 6.75 -12.59 -33.37
CA ARG A 398 7.84 -11.63 -33.25
C ARG A 398 7.30 -10.21 -33.20
N VAL A 399 7.72 -9.47 -32.18
CA VAL A 399 7.37 -8.09 -31.90
C VAL A 399 8.55 -7.18 -32.26
N THR A 400 8.31 -6.24 -33.16
CA THR A 400 9.22 -5.14 -33.48
C THR A 400 8.60 -3.84 -32.99
N LYS A 401 9.39 -2.94 -32.39
CA LYS A 401 8.85 -1.78 -31.65
C LYS A 401 9.56 -0.51 -32.08
N TYR A 402 8.82 0.58 -32.19
CA TYR A 402 9.33 1.89 -32.57
C TYR A 402 8.67 2.99 -31.74
N LEU A 403 9.46 3.94 -31.27
CA LEU A 403 8.99 5.20 -30.72
C LEU A 403 8.91 6.21 -31.86
N PHE A 404 7.78 6.91 -32.00
CA PHE A 404 7.67 8.01 -32.95
C PHE A 404 7.95 9.33 -32.24
N ASN A 405 9.02 10.01 -32.67
CA ASN A 405 9.39 11.33 -32.16
C ASN A 405 8.79 12.41 -33.06
N HIS A 406 7.77 13.09 -32.55
CA HIS A 406 7.15 14.25 -33.21
C HIS A 406 8.15 15.39 -33.42
N SER A 407 7.98 16.13 -34.52
CA SER A 407 8.75 17.34 -34.81
C SER A 407 8.41 18.44 -33.79
N GLN A 408 9.41 19.26 -33.42
CA GLN A 408 9.25 20.39 -32.48
C GLN A 408 8.30 21.48 -32.99
N GLY A 409 7.98 21.50 -34.29
CA GLY A 409 7.01 22.43 -34.87
C GLY A 409 5.57 21.89 -34.92
N GLU A 410 5.36 20.61 -34.59
CA GLU A 410 4.06 19.98 -34.75
C GLU A 410 3.13 20.29 -33.57
N LYS A 411 1.94 20.82 -33.87
CA LYS A 411 1.02 21.38 -32.88
C LYS A 411 -0.24 20.54 -32.67
N MET A 412 -0.76 20.57 -31.45
CA MET A 412 -2.07 20.03 -31.09
C MET A 412 -3.19 20.70 -31.91
N LYS A 413 -4.24 19.95 -32.22
CA LYS A 413 -5.41 20.47 -32.92
C LYS A 413 -6.27 21.30 -31.99
N ARG A 414 -6.59 22.53 -32.38
CA ARG A 414 -7.51 23.39 -31.64
C ARG A 414 -8.96 23.01 -31.93
N THR A 415 -9.75 22.87 -30.87
CA THR A 415 -11.20 22.66 -30.92
C THR A 415 -11.99 23.90 -30.47
N GLY A 416 -11.29 24.96 -30.00
CA GLY A 416 -11.88 26.24 -29.61
C GLY A 416 -10.90 27.22 -28.92
N GLY A 417 -11.44 28.26 -28.27
CA GLY A 417 -10.71 29.18 -27.38
C GLY A 417 -9.86 30.29 -28.06
N ARG A 418 -9.07 31.03 -27.26
CA ARG A 418 -7.99 31.95 -27.70
C ARG A 418 -6.64 31.43 -27.16
N GLY A 419 -5.52 31.69 -27.85
CA GLY A 419 -4.17 31.26 -27.47
C GLY A 419 -3.51 30.30 -28.47
N ASP A 420 -2.22 30.03 -28.27
CA ASP A 420 -1.43 29.16 -29.14
C ASP A 420 -1.67 27.67 -28.87
N ALA A 421 -1.54 26.86 -29.92
CA ALA A 421 -1.60 25.41 -29.80
C ALA A 421 -0.31 24.87 -29.15
N ALA A 422 -0.45 23.91 -28.25
CA ALA A 422 0.68 23.27 -27.58
C ALA A 422 1.43 22.34 -28.55
N ASP A 423 2.71 22.10 -28.28
CA ASP A 423 3.53 21.17 -29.06
C ASP A 423 3.18 19.72 -28.76
N ILE A 424 2.93 18.91 -29.79
CA ILE A 424 2.55 17.49 -29.60
C ILE A 424 3.64 16.72 -28.84
N VAL A 425 4.92 17.04 -29.08
CA VAL A 425 6.07 16.34 -28.49
C VAL A 425 6.06 16.34 -26.95
N SER A 426 5.43 17.34 -26.31
CA SER A 426 5.33 17.44 -24.85
C SER A 426 4.04 16.83 -24.28
N HIS A 427 3.13 16.41 -25.14
CA HIS A 427 1.76 16.05 -24.79
C HIS A 427 1.27 14.73 -25.39
N ALA A 428 2.11 14.01 -26.14
CA ALA A 428 1.79 12.69 -26.66
C ALA A 428 2.98 11.73 -26.62
N LEU A 429 2.70 10.49 -26.20
CA LEU A 429 3.52 9.32 -26.47
C LEU A 429 2.92 8.58 -27.66
N THR A 430 3.71 8.38 -28.70
CA THR A 430 3.29 7.65 -29.91
C THR A 430 4.22 6.47 -30.16
N LEU A 431 3.65 5.26 -30.17
CA LEU A 431 4.36 4.01 -30.39
C LEU A 431 3.81 3.29 -31.62
N ALA A 432 4.70 2.68 -32.40
CA ALA A 432 4.34 1.76 -33.46
C ALA A 432 4.96 0.39 -33.18
N LEU A 433 4.13 -0.64 -33.12
CA LEU A 433 4.53 -2.03 -32.94
C LEU A 433 4.19 -2.79 -34.22
N PHE A 434 5.08 -3.66 -34.68
CA PHE A 434 4.79 -4.63 -35.72
C PHE A 434 4.81 -6.02 -35.10
N LEU A 435 3.71 -6.74 -35.28
CA LEU A 435 3.50 -8.09 -34.79
C LEU A 435 3.50 -9.02 -36.00
N SER A 436 4.47 -9.94 -36.11
CA SER A 436 4.59 -10.84 -37.25
C SER A 436 3.29 -11.62 -37.49
N ASN A 437 2.85 -11.70 -38.76
CA ASN A 437 1.61 -12.36 -39.18
C ASN A 437 0.30 -11.71 -38.66
N ILE A 438 0.39 -10.57 -37.97
CA ILE A 438 -0.78 -9.81 -37.47
C ILE A 438 -0.86 -8.42 -38.11
N GLY A 439 0.28 -7.71 -38.20
CA GLY A 439 0.37 -6.36 -38.77
C GLY A 439 0.81 -5.31 -37.75
N PHE A 440 0.54 -4.05 -38.07
CA PHE A 440 0.91 -2.91 -37.23
C PHE A 440 -0.12 -2.62 -36.14
N PHE A 441 0.40 -2.19 -34.99
CA PHE A 441 -0.34 -1.62 -33.89
C PHE A 441 0.22 -0.23 -33.59
N VAL A 442 -0.62 0.79 -33.67
CA VAL A 442 -0.27 2.17 -33.35
C VAL A 442 -0.95 2.55 -32.05
N LEU A 443 -0.17 2.95 -31.05
CA LEU A 443 -0.67 3.44 -29.78
C LEU A 443 -0.35 4.93 -29.64
N HIS A 444 -1.38 5.73 -29.45
CA HIS A 444 -1.25 7.11 -29.00
C HIS A 444 -1.75 7.21 -27.56
N ILE A 445 -0.93 7.72 -26.66
CA ILE A 445 -1.37 8.21 -25.35
C ILE A 445 -1.14 9.71 -25.39
N PHE A 446 -2.15 10.53 -25.14
CA PHE A 446 -1.99 11.98 -25.14
C PHE A 446 -2.74 12.64 -24.01
N ARG A 447 -2.25 13.81 -23.60
CA ARG A 447 -2.93 14.67 -22.64
C ARG A 447 -3.91 15.58 -23.37
N ARG A 448 -5.20 15.48 -23.08
CA ARG A 448 -6.16 16.48 -23.54
C ARG A 448 -5.94 17.76 -22.78
N LEU A 449 -5.87 18.85 -23.54
CA LEU A 449 -5.80 20.18 -22.98
C LEU A 449 -7.15 20.87 -23.20
N LYS A 450 -7.39 21.92 -22.43
CA LYS A 450 -8.58 22.74 -22.61
C LYS A 450 -8.62 23.27 -24.05
N TRP A 451 -9.67 22.92 -24.80
CA TRP A 451 -9.87 23.28 -26.21
C TRP A 451 -8.83 22.75 -27.19
N GLN A 452 -8.03 21.74 -26.83
CA GLN A 452 -7.06 21.14 -27.75
C GLN A 452 -7.05 19.61 -27.64
N THR A 453 -6.88 18.94 -28.78
CA THR A 453 -6.84 17.47 -28.90
C THR A 453 -5.75 17.06 -29.88
N LEU A 454 -5.50 15.75 -30.01
CA LEU A 454 -4.58 15.23 -31.01
C LEU A 454 -5.16 15.41 -32.43
N PRO A 455 -4.39 15.91 -33.42
CA PRO A 455 -4.88 16.04 -34.79
C PRO A 455 -5.16 14.67 -35.42
N ASP A 456 -6.10 14.62 -36.38
CA ASP A 456 -6.48 13.41 -37.11
C ASP A 456 -5.45 13.09 -38.22
N LYS A 457 -4.22 12.78 -37.80
CA LYS A 457 -3.09 12.44 -38.65
C LYS A 457 -2.70 10.98 -38.53
N ALA A 458 -2.22 10.39 -39.62
CA ALA A 458 -1.66 9.05 -39.65
C ALA A 458 -0.16 9.06 -39.33
N LEU A 459 0.36 7.94 -38.83
CA LEU A 459 1.80 7.66 -38.90
C LEU A 459 2.18 7.18 -40.30
N ASN A 460 3.30 7.65 -40.83
CA ASN A 460 3.80 7.16 -42.11
C ASN A 460 4.51 5.80 -41.95
N LEU A 461 3.72 4.74 -41.75
CA LEU A 461 4.23 3.39 -41.47
C LEU A 461 5.03 2.78 -42.64
N SER A 462 4.89 3.29 -43.87
CA SER A 462 5.66 2.80 -45.02
C SER A 462 7.16 3.09 -44.93
N LEU A 463 7.58 3.90 -43.96
CA LEU A 463 8.98 4.16 -43.65
C LEU A 463 9.63 3.03 -42.85
N LEU A 464 8.84 2.10 -42.31
CA LEU A 464 9.34 1.00 -41.48
C LEU A 464 9.68 -0.23 -42.33
N PRO A 465 10.74 -1.00 -41.99
CA PRO A 465 11.19 -2.14 -42.80
C PRO A 465 10.16 -3.25 -43.00
N GLN A 466 9.18 -3.36 -42.09
CA GLN A 466 8.16 -4.41 -42.12
C GLN A 466 6.90 -3.99 -42.89
N ALA A 467 6.91 -2.81 -43.50
CA ALA A 467 5.76 -2.29 -44.23
C ALA A 467 5.54 -3.08 -45.53
N THR A 468 4.39 -3.74 -45.61
CA THR A 468 3.85 -4.30 -46.85
C THR A 468 2.49 -3.66 -47.13
N ASP A 469 2.10 -3.53 -48.40
CA ASP A 469 0.85 -2.87 -48.79
C ASP A 469 -0.40 -3.53 -48.16
N ASP A 470 -0.33 -4.83 -47.90
CA ASP A 470 -1.37 -5.67 -47.27
C ASP A 470 -1.28 -5.72 -45.73
N ALA A 471 -0.30 -5.06 -45.12
CA ALA A 471 -0.17 -5.04 -43.66
C ALA A 471 -1.38 -4.35 -43.03
N LYS A 472 -2.09 -5.09 -42.16
CA LYS A 472 -3.21 -4.57 -41.38
C LYS A 472 -2.71 -3.60 -40.33
N VAL A 473 -3.53 -2.61 -39.99
CA VAL A 473 -3.22 -1.63 -38.93
C VAL A 473 -4.32 -1.63 -37.88
N ARG A 474 -3.92 -1.64 -36.62
CA ARG A 474 -4.80 -1.38 -35.49
C ARG A 474 -4.31 -0.10 -34.82
N GLN A 475 -5.18 0.89 -34.65
CA GLN A 475 -4.84 2.12 -33.95
C GLN A 475 -5.64 2.20 -32.66
N VAL A 476 -4.98 2.50 -31.55
CA VAL A 476 -5.61 2.80 -30.28
C VAL A 476 -5.20 4.20 -29.85
N LEU A 477 -6.22 4.98 -29.49
CA LEU A 477 -6.08 6.33 -28.99
C LEU A 477 -6.53 6.33 -27.52
N CYS A 478 -5.60 6.62 -26.63
CA CYS A 478 -5.82 6.83 -25.21
C CYS A 478 -5.67 8.31 -24.89
N GLU A 479 -6.62 8.84 -24.14
CA GLU A 479 -6.68 10.22 -23.70
C GLU A 479 -6.56 10.26 -22.18
N VAL A 480 -5.74 11.20 -21.68
CA VAL A 480 -5.75 11.59 -20.27
C VAL A 480 -6.36 12.98 -20.17
N ASP A 481 -7.48 13.09 -19.46
CA ASP A 481 -8.24 14.33 -19.33
C ASP A 481 -7.51 15.36 -18.42
N VAL A 482 -8.17 16.51 -18.19
CA VAL A 482 -7.58 17.58 -17.36
C VAL A 482 -7.60 17.27 -15.86
N GLN A 483 -8.43 16.33 -15.43
CA GLN A 483 -8.50 15.80 -14.07
C GLN A 483 -7.52 14.63 -13.85
N GLY A 484 -6.89 14.12 -14.91
CA GLY A 484 -5.95 13.01 -14.85
C GLY A 484 -6.59 11.65 -15.11
N HIS A 485 -7.89 11.57 -15.44
CA HIS A 485 -8.52 10.30 -15.78
C HIS A 485 -8.09 9.82 -17.16
N LEU A 486 -7.72 8.54 -17.24
CA LEU A 486 -7.38 7.89 -18.50
C LEU A 486 -8.61 7.21 -19.11
N GLU A 487 -8.83 7.47 -20.39
CA GLU A 487 -9.83 6.78 -21.20
C GLU A 487 -9.24 6.24 -22.51
N VAL A 488 -9.77 5.10 -22.98
CA VAL A 488 -9.48 4.61 -24.33
C VAL A 488 -10.53 5.22 -25.28
N ALA A 489 -10.19 6.38 -25.84
CA ALA A 489 -11.04 7.19 -26.71
C ALA A 489 -11.48 6.43 -27.97
N SER A 490 -10.57 5.69 -28.63
CA SER A 490 -10.94 4.85 -29.76
C SER A 490 -10.00 3.66 -29.98
N ALA A 491 -10.52 2.61 -30.62
CA ALA A 491 -9.73 1.49 -31.14
C ALA A 491 -10.25 1.14 -32.55
N LYS A 492 -9.48 1.47 -33.59
CA LYS A 492 -9.85 1.30 -35.00
C LYS A 492 -9.02 0.19 -35.65
N LYS A 493 -9.62 -0.53 -36.59
CA LYS A 493 -8.96 -1.54 -37.42
C LYS A 493 -9.00 -1.11 -38.88
N PHE A 494 -7.90 -1.34 -39.59
CA PHE A 494 -7.73 -1.01 -40.99
C PHE A 494 -7.14 -2.24 -41.71
N GLU A 495 -7.74 -2.59 -42.86
CA GLU A 495 -7.35 -3.80 -43.61
C GLU A 495 -6.03 -3.65 -44.38
N SER A 496 -5.47 -2.44 -44.49
CA SER A 496 -4.19 -2.17 -45.15
C SER A 496 -3.57 -0.86 -44.68
N LEU A 497 -2.28 -0.65 -44.96
CA LEU A 497 -1.59 0.62 -44.77
C LEU A 497 -2.28 1.76 -45.53
N ARG A 498 -2.75 1.51 -46.77
CA ARG A 498 -3.46 2.51 -47.58
C ARG A 498 -4.80 2.91 -46.98
N ALA A 499 -5.55 1.95 -46.44
CA ALA A 499 -6.81 2.22 -45.76
C ALA A 499 -6.57 3.07 -44.49
N TYR A 500 -5.52 2.76 -43.74
CA TYR A 500 -5.10 3.55 -42.57
C TYR A 500 -4.72 4.99 -42.94
N SER A 501 -3.88 5.18 -43.97
CA SER A 501 -3.49 6.54 -44.38
C SER A 501 -4.67 7.36 -44.91
N ARG A 502 -5.57 6.75 -45.70
CA ARG A 502 -6.74 7.45 -46.28
C ARG A 502 -7.82 7.81 -45.25
N SER A 503 -7.85 7.13 -44.10
CA SER A 503 -8.85 7.42 -43.06
C SER A 503 -8.50 8.63 -42.20
N HIS A 504 -7.31 9.20 -42.34
CA HIS A 504 -6.84 10.36 -41.57
C HIS A 504 -6.86 11.59 -42.46
N SER A 505 -7.73 12.54 -42.12
CA SER A 505 -8.03 13.69 -42.98
C SER A 505 -6.94 14.76 -43.00
N GLU A 506 -6.06 14.78 -41.99
CA GLU A 506 -5.04 15.82 -41.80
C GLU A 506 -3.64 15.39 -42.27
N GLY A 507 -3.54 14.27 -43.00
CA GLY A 507 -2.29 13.77 -43.57
C GLY A 507 -1.44 13.00 -42.56
N TYR A 508 -0.11 13.15 -42.64
CA TYR A 508 0.83 12.44 -41.77
C TYR A 508 1.37 13.33 -40.65
N PHE A 509 1.69 12.69 -39.52
CA PHE A 509 2.50 13.33 -38.49
C PHE A 509 3.91 13.62 -38.99
N GLU A 510 4.42 14.80 -38.66
CA GLU A 510 5.80 15.19 -38.93
C GLU A 510 6.71 14.70 -37.81
N GLY A 511 7.73 13.91 -38.14
CA GLY A 511 8.61 13.34 -37.15
C GLY A 511 9.44 12.20 -37.70
N ARG A 512 10.07 11.45 -36.81
CA ARG A 512 10.89 10.29 -37.15
C ARG A 512 10.65 9.13 -36.20
N PHE A 513 10.66 7.93 -36.74
CA PHE A 513 10.76 6.74 -35.91
C PHE A 513 12.16 6.66 -35.29
N SER A 514 12.23 6.17 -34.06
CA SER A 514 13.47 5.70 -33.47
C SER A 514 14.04 4.55 -34.30
N GLU A 515 15.30 4.20 -34.04
CA GLU A 515 15.76 2.85 -34.34
C GLU A 515 14.85 1.82 -33.65
N GLN A 516 14.90 0.57 -34.11
CA GLN A 516 14.12 -0.50 -33.49
C GLN A 516 14.40 -0.56 -31.98
N MET A 517 13.36 -0.41 -31.17
CA MET A 517 13.47 -0.44 -29.73
C MET A 517 13.47 -1.88 -29.22
N GLY A 518 14.44 -2.17 -28.34
CA GLY A 518 14.47 -3.39 -27.54
C GLY A 518 14.68 -4.68 -28.34
N ASN A 519 15.24 -5.68 -27.65
CA ASN A 519 15.24 -7.11 -27.96
C ASN A 519 15.74 -7.84 -26.70
N VAL A 520 15.03 -7.65 -25.60
CA VAL A 520 15.63 -7.73 -24.26
C VAL A 520 15.50 -9.09 -23.58
N ARG A 521 15.67 -10.19 -24.33
CA ARG A 521 15.66 -11.54 -23.73
C ARG A 521 16.61 -11.63 -22.53
N ASN A 522 17.76 -10.94 -22.61
CA ASN A 522 18.74 -10.88 -21.53
C ASN A 522 18.24 -10.11 -20.30
N LEU A 523 17.46 -9.03 -20.44
CA LEU A 523 16.96 -8.26 -19.30
C LEU A 523 16.08 -9.12 -18.38
N HIS A 524 15.22 -9.93 -18.98
CA HIS A 524 14.36 -10.87 -18.25
C HIS A 524 15.18 -11.91 -17.50
N GLN A 525 16.20 -12.47 -18.17
CA GLN A 525 17.11 -13.44 -17.54
C GLN A 525 17.93 -12.81 -16.41
N LEU A 526 18.41 -11.58 -16.58
CA LEU A 526 19.17 -10.86 -15.56
C LEU A 526 18.30 -10.50 -14.36
N ALA A 527 17.06 -10.09 -14.58
CA ALA A 527 16.11 -9.83 -13.49
C ALA A 527 15.79 -11.12 -12.71
N ASP A 528 15.55 -12.24 -13.42
CA ASP A 528 15.31 -13.53 -12.78
C ASP A 528 16.53 -14.05 -12.00
N GLN A 529 17.73 -13.94 -12.56
CA GLN A 529 18.99 -14.28 -11.90
C GLN A 529 19.26 -13.43 -10.66
N LEU A 530 18.82 -12.17 -10.68
CA LEU A 530 18.93 -11.26 -9.54
C LEU A 530 17.98 -11.69 -8.43
N MET A 531 16.70 -11.86 -8.75
CA MET A 531 15.69 -12.24 -7.77
C MET A 531 16.01 -13.63 -7.19
N SER A 532 16.49 -14.57 -7.99
CA SER A 532 16.80 -15.94 -7.54
C SER A 532 18.08 -16.08 -6.73
N ALA A 533 18.92 -15.04 -6.65
CA ALA A 533 20.16 -15.10 -5.89
C ALA A 533 19.89 -14.88 -4.40
N GLU A 534 20.46 -15.73 -3.54
CA GLU A 534 20.55 -15.43 -2.11
C GLU A 534 21.60 -14.33 -1.90
N PRO A 535 21.22 -13.17 -1.34
CA PRO A 535 22.18 -12.16 -0.94
C PRO A 535 23.05 -12.71 0.19
N ASN A 536 24.34 -12.90 -0.10
CA ASN A 536 25.32 -13.12 0.94
C ASN A 536 25.77 -11.76 1.51
N PHE A 537 25.22 -11.40 2.67
CA PHE A 537 25.67 -10.26 3.44
C PHE A 537 26.87 -10.72 4.27
N GLY A 538 28.05 -10.13 4.04
CA GLY A 538 29.20 -10.39 4.89
C GLY A 538 28.96 -9.92 6.33
N ASN A 539 29.89 -10.21 7.24
CA ASN A 539 29.80 -9.81 8.66
C ASN A 539 29.68 -8.28 8.89
N ASP A 540 29.98 -7.45 7.88
CA ASP A 540 29.99 -5.98 7.98
C ASP A 540 28.72 -5.31 7.43
N SER A 541 27.60 -6.03 7.27
CA SER A 541 26.34 -5.52 6.70
C SER A 541 26.42 -5.03 5.24
N ASN A 542 27.59 -5.15 4.63
CA ASN A 542 27.83 -4.85 3.22
C ASN A 542 27.55 -6.08 2.35
N VAL A 543 26.86 -5.84 1.24
CA VAL A 543 26.60 -6.83 0.19
C VAL A 543 27.93 -7.29 -0.44
N ASN A 544 28.13 -8.60 -0.57
CA ASN A 544 29.30 -9.18 -1.26
C ASN A 544 29.46 -8.61 -2.70
N GLY A 545 30.69 -8.39 -3.14
CA GLY A 545 31.01 -7.83 -4.46
C GLY A 545 30.37 -8.58 -5.64
N GLU A 546 30.18 -9.91 -5.53
CA GLU A 546 29.50 -10.70 -6.57
C GLU A 546 28.01 -10.36 -6.70
N TYR A 547 27.30 -10.16 -5.59
CA TYR A 547 25.87 -9.83 -5.59
C TYR A 547 25.66 -8.41 -6.11
N ARG A 548 26.52 -7.46 -5.70
CA ARG A 548 26.56 -6.10 -6.27
C ARG A 548 26.78 -6.09 -7.78
N ALA A 549 27.69 -6.93 -8.29
CA ALA A 549 27.96 -7.02 -9.72
C ALA A 549 26.72 -7.41 -10.54
N ARG A 550 25.80 -8.21 -9.98
CA ARG A 550 24.53 -8.58 -10.66
C ARG A 550 23.62 -7.37 -10.86
N TYR A 551 23.48 -6.50 -9.86
CA TYR A 551 22.74 -5.25 -10.03
C TYR A 551 23.40 -4.33 -11.05
N GLU A 552 24.73 -4.20 -11.01
CA GLU A 552 25.46 -3.37 -11.95
C GLU A 552 25.25 -3.87 -13.38
N VAL A 553 25.30 -5.18 -13.62
CA VAL A 553 24.99 -5.77 -14.94
C VAL A 553 23.55 -5.46 -15.39
N LEU A 554 22.57 -5.64 -14.51
CA LEU A 554 21.16 -5.38 -14.82
C LEU A 554 20.90 -3.90 -15.15
N PHE A 555 21.34 -2.98 -14.31
CA PHE A 555 21.12 -1.54 -14.50
C PHE A 555 21.97 -0.95 -15.63
N ASN A 556 23.13 -1.54 -15.93
CA ASN A 556 23.88 -1.22 -17.14
C ASN A 556 23.09 -1.63 -18.38
N GLU A 557 22.47 -2.82 -18.39
CA GLU A 557 21.62 -3.23 -19.51
C GLU A 557 20.41 -2.30 -19.70
N ILE A 558 19.76 -1.89 -18.60
CA ILE A 558 18.70 -0.87 -18.65
C ILE A 558 19.24 0.44 -19.23
N SER A 559 20.43 0.88 -18.81
CA SER A 559 21.06 2.12 -19.29
C SER A 559 21.38 2.09 -20.79
N ARG A 560 21.87 0.95 -21.31
CA ARG A 560 22.09 0.73 -22.75
C ARG A 560 20.80 0.87 -23.54
N LEU A 561 19.70 0.30 -23.04
CA LEU A 561 18.40 0.37 -23.71
C LEU A 561 17.83 1.79 -23.75
N LEU A 562 18.07 2.58 -22.71
CA LEU A 562 17.51 3.93 -22.57
C LEU A 562 18.32 5.00 -23.28
N SER A 563 19.64 4.86 -23.34
CA SER A 563 20.56 5.87 -23.87
C SER A 563 20.24 6.36 -25.30
N PRO A 564 20.01 5.49 -26.30
CA PRO A 564 19.65 5.95 -27.65
C PRO A 564 18.29 6.66 -27.70
N LEU A 565 17.41 6.41 -26.72
CA LEU A 565 16.04 6.93 -26.69
C LEU A 565 15.96 8.25 -25.91
N LEU A 566 16.73 8.39 -24.82
CA LEU A 566 16.75 9.59 -23.97
C LEU A 566 17.66 10.71 -24.51
N ASN A 567 18.68 10.39 -25.30
CA ASN A 567 19.54 11.39 -25.93
C ASN A 567 18.80 12.32 -26.93
N GLY A 568 17.60 11.93 -27.38
CA GLY A 568 16.75 12.74 -28.26
C GLY A 568 15.37 13.10 -27.69
N ASN A 569 14.94 12.50 -26.58
CA ASN A 569 13.60 12.69 -26.01
C ASN A 569 13.63 12.77 -24.46
N ARG A 570 14.35 13.76 -23.94
CA ARG A 570 14.49 14.02 -22.49
C ARG A 570 13.18 14.34 -21.78
N LEU A 571 12.08 14.57 -22.52
CA LEU A 571 10.77 14.87 -21.93
C LEU A 571 10.11 13.63 -21.31
N LEU A 572 10.47 12.43 -21.78
CA LEU A 572 9.92 11.16 -21.29
C LEU A 572 10.34 10.86 -19.85
N VAL A 573 11.56 11.23 -19.44
CA VAL A 573 12.04 11.05 -18.06
C VAL A 573 12.93 12.24 -17.68
N ASN A 574 12.36 13.16 -16.90
CA ASN A 574 13.04 14.38 -16.47
C ASN A 574 12.85 14.71 -14.98
N ASN A 575 12.34 13.76 -14.21
CA ASN A 575 12.19 13.84 -12.77
C ASN A 575 12.10 12.42 -12.16
N GLU A 576 12.09 12.36 -10.83
CA GLU A 576 12.05 11.11 -10.05
C GLU A 576 10.76 10.32 -10.30
N ALA A 577 9.59 10.96 -10.30
CA ALA A 577 8.29 10.30 -10.53
C ALA A 577 8.21 9.59 -11.90
N LYS A 578 8.71 10.23 -12.97
CA LYS A 578 8.76 9.60 -14.30
C LYS A 578 9.80 8.47 -14.35
N PHE A 579 10.89 8.57 -13.59
CA PHE A 579 11.90 7.52 -13.51
C PHE A 579 11.36 6.29 -12.75
N GLN A 580 10.66 6.51 -11.64
CA GLN A 580 9.91 5.47 -10.92
C GLN A 580 8.90 4.79 -11.84
N ALA A 581 8.07 5.56 -12.54
CA ALA A 581 7.08 5.01 -13.48
C ALA A 581 7.74 4.20 -14.61
N LEU A 582 8.86 4.68 -15.16
CA LEU A 582 9.64 3.96 -16.18
C LEU A 582 10.14 2.61 -15.65
N LEU A 583 10.84 2.61 -14.51
CA LEU A 583 11.40 1.39 -13.93
C LEU A 583 10.29 0.41 -13.52
N ARG A 584 9.19 0.91 -12.96
CA ARG A 584 8.00 0.10 -12.69
C ARG A 584 7.53 -0.61 -13.96
N GLY A 585 7.36 0.13 -15.06
CA GLY A 585 6.96 -0.44 -16.34
C GLY A 585 7.94 -1.51 -16.83
N ILE A 586 9.25 -1.27 -16.67
CA ILE A 586 10.31 -2.22 -17.04
C ILE A 586 10.17 -3.52 -16.25
N PHE A 587 10.23 -3.44 -14.93
CA PHE A 587 10.22 -4.61 -14.05
C PHE A 587 8.90 -5.37 -14.09
N GLN A 588 7.77 -4.66 -14.21
CA GLN A 588 6.46 -5.31 -14.30
C GLN A 588 6.31 -6.15 -15.57
N SER A 589 7.04 -5.82 -16.65
CA SER A 589 7.03 -6.63 -17.87
C SER A 589 7.90 -7.88 -17.78
N CYS A 590 8.81 -7.97 -16.80
CA CYS A 590 9.66 -9.12 -16.59
C CYS A 590 8.86 -10.26 -15.95
N ASP A 591 9.25 -11.51 -16.21
CA ASP A 591 8.62 -12.67 -15.57
C ASP A 591 8.88 -12.70 -14.03
N ASN A 592 10.00 -12.11 -13.60
CA ASN A 592 10.45 -11.99 -12.21
C ASN A 592 11.19 -10.64 -12.08
N PRO A 593 10.88 -9.75 -11.12
CA PRO A 593 10.01 -9.90 -9.94
C PRO A 593 8.52 -10.10 -10.27
N ALA A 594 7.82 -10.86 -9.43
CA ALA A 594 6.37 -11.06 -9.57
C ALA A 594 5.56 -9.88 -9.02
N LYS A 595 6.12 -9.16 -8.03
CA LYS A 595 5.54 -7.95 -7.45
C LYS A 595 6.46 -6.74 -7.66
N VAL A 596 5.87 -5.65 -8.13
CA VAL A 596 6.48 -4.33 -8.29
C VAL A 596 5.58 -3.31 -7.61
N ILE A 597 6.01 -2.85 -6.44
CA ILE A 597 5.25 -1.97 -5.56
C ILE A 597 5.91 -0.61 -5.58
N ILE A 598 5.13 0.45 -5.76
CA ILE A 598 5.63 1.84 -5.72
C ILE A 598 5.23 2.52 -4.43
N GLU A 599 6.01 3.52 -4.01
CA GLU A 599 5.71 4.32 -2.81
C GLU A 599 5.48 3.44 -1.57
N PHE A 600 6.25 2.36 -1.46
CA PHE A 600 6.08 1.36 -0.41
C PHE A 600 6.34 2.01 0.94
N GLN A 601 5.29 2.13 1.74
CA GLN A 601 5.40 2.57 3.12
C GLN A 601 6.28 1.57 3.86
N LEU A 602 7.31 2.02 4.58
CA LEU A 602 8.15 1.18 5.43
C LEU A 602 7.59 1.21 6.86
N GLN A 603 7.80 2.34 7.55
CA GLN A 603 7.23 2.66 8.86
C GLN A 603 7.19 4.18 9.07
N ARG A 604 6.38 4.65 10.03
CA ARG A 604 6.35 6.07 10.48
C ARG A 604 6.22 7.07 9.33
N GLY A 605 5.44 6.72 8.30
CA GLY A 605 5.24 7.56 7.11
C GLY A 605 6.43 7.62 6.14
N ARG A 606 7.56 6.94 6.41
CA ARG A 606 8.66 6.78 5.45
C ARG A 606 8.21 5.88 4.30
N LYS A 607 8.65 6.23 3.10
CA LYS A 607 8.34 5.49 1.87
C LYS A 607 9.60 5.30 1.06
N ILE A 608 9.73 4.11 0.49
CA ILE A 608 10.73 3.83 -0.53
C ILE A 608 10.06 3.81 -1.90
N ASP A 609 10.74 4.36 -2.91
CA ASP A 609 10.12 4.64 -4.21
C ASP A 609 9.65 3.38 -4.93
N LEU A 610 10.40 2.28 -4.83
CA LEU A 610 10.13 1.05 -5.55
C LEU A 610 10.56 -0.17 -4.74
N VAL A 611 9.72 -1.20 -4.70
CA VAL A 611 10.05 -2.51 -4.14
C VAL A 611 9.80 -3.61 -5.17
N LEU A 612 10.77 -4.50 -5.31
CA LEU A 612 10.70 -5.71 -6.13
C LEU A 612 10.64 -6.92 -5.20
N SER A 613 9.69 -7.81 -5.43
CA SER A 613 9.51 -9.02 -4.63
C SER A 613 9.06 -10.20 -5.50
N LYS A 614 9.39 -11.42 -5.08
CA LYS A 614 8.91 -12.65 -5.70
C LYS A 614 7.42 -12.87 -5.41
N SER A 615 6.86 -13.89 -6.05
CA SER A 615 5.49 -14.33 -5.74
C SER A 615 5.40 -14.72 -4.27
N ALA A 616 4.26 -14.43 -3.64
CA ALA A 616 3.96 -14.87 -2.28
C ALA A 616 3.99 -16.41 -2.15
N GLU A 617 3.81 -17.14 -3.26
CA GLU A 617 3.91 -18.60 -3.30
C GLU A 617 5.31 -19.15 -3.03
N ASN A 618 6.34 -18.34 -3.24
CA ASN A 618 7.70 -18.67 -2.86
C ASN A 618 7.98 -17.97 -1.53
N ASP A 619 8.66 -18.65 -0.60
CA ASP A 619 9.24 -18.00 0.58
C ASP A 619 10.28 -16.97 0.11
N ASP A 620 9.82 -15.78 -0.28
CA ASP A 620 10.68 -14.69 -0.68
C ASP A 620 11.39 -14.24 0.58
N THR A 621 12.68 -14.57 0.68
CA THR A 621 13.47 -14.20 1.84
C THR A 621 14.04 -12.79 1.72
N HIS A 622 14.04 -12.17 0.52
CA HIS A 622 14.82 -10.96 0.23
C HIS A 622 14.18 -10.01 -0.80
N PRO A 623 13.14 -9.24 -0.44
CA PRO A 623 12.66 -8.17 -1.29
C PRO A 623 13.77 -7.13 -1.52
N ILE A 624 13.68 -6.41 -2.63
CA ILE A 624 14.64 -5.38 -3.03
C ILE A 624 13.94 -4.02 -3.00
N GLY A 625 14.34 -3.17 -2.07
CA GLY A 625 13.93 -1.77 -1.99
C GLY A 625 14.90 -0.86 -2.73
N ILE A 626 14.36 0.04 -3.56
CA ILE A 626 15.14 0.95 -4.41
C ILE A 626 14.67 2.39 -4.18
N GLU A 627 15.56 3.23 -3.68
CA GLU A 627 15.39 4.69 -3.65
C GLU A 627 15.85 5.30 -4.98
N LEU A 628 15.03 6.16 -5.57
CA LEU A 628 15.24 6.71 -6.90
C LEU A 628 15.56 8.19 -6.84
N LYS A 629 16.58 8.61 -7.59
CA LYS A 629 16.92 10.02 -7.76
C LYS A 629 17.06 10.40 -9.22
N TYR A 630 16.88 11.68 -9.49
CA TYR A 630 17.11 12.28 -10.80
C TYR A 630 18.10 13.42 -10.70
N ALA A 631 19.11 13.41 -11.56
CA ALA A 631 20.12 14.44 -11.66
C ALA A 631 20.28 14.91 -13.11
N ASN A 632 20.18 16.23 -13.33
CA ASN A 632 20.32 16.84 -14.65
C ASN A 632 21.69 17.49 -14.89
N THR A 633 22.54 17.57 -13.87
CA THR A 633 23.92 18.06 -13.96
C THR A 633 24.87 17.17 -13.16
N ALA A 634 26.16 17.21 -13.49
CA ALA A 634 27.19 16.48 -12.75
C ALA A 634 27.26 16.88 -11.26
N GLU A 635 27.06 18.17 -10.93
CA GLU A 635 27.00 18.64 -9.54
C GLU A 635 25.80 18.05 -8.77
N GLN A 636 24.65 17.90 -9.45
CA GLN A 636 23.48 17.27 -8.83
C GLN A 636 23.68 15.80 -8.55
N VAL A 637 24.44 15.07 -9.39
CA VAL A 637 24.69 13.63 -9.19
C VAL A 637 25.25 13.37 -7.80
N GLU A 638 26.29 14.10 -7.39
CA GLU A 638 26.92 13.87 -6.08
C GLU A 638 25.99 14.28 -4.93
N ARG A 639 25.27 15.39 -5.04
CA ARG A 639 24.26 15.78 -4.04
C ARG A 639 23.17 14.72 -3.88
N LYS A 640 22.67 14.19 -5.00
CA LYS A 640 21.65 13.14 -5.01
C LYS A 640 22.16 11.81 -4.47
N ARG A 641 23.44 11.49 -4.69
CA ARG A 641 24.09 10.33 -4.07
C ARG A 641 24.15 10.47 -2.54
N VAL A 642 24.51 11.64 -2.02
CA VAL A 642 24.51 11.89 -0.57
C VAL A 642 23.10 11.81 0.01
N GLU A 643 22.13 12.44 -0.66
CA GLU A 643 20.70 12.42 -0.27
C GLU A 643 20.17 10.98 -0.18
N ALA A 644 20.35 10.18 -1.23
CA ALA A 644 19.88 8.80 -1.27
C ALA A 644 20.54 7.94 -0.19
N ASN A 645 21.86 8.04 0.01
CA ASN A 645 22.54 7.28 1.07
C ASN A 645 22.02 7.61 2.47
N ARG A 646 21.68 8.88 2.73
CA ARG A 646 21.07 9.30 4.00
C ARG A 646 19.72 8.61 4.19
N GLN A 647 18.86 8.62 3.17
CA GLN A 647 17.55 7.96 3.23
C GLN A 647 17.68 6.45 3.42
N LEU A 648 18.59 5.79 2.70
CA LEU A 648 18.81 4.34 2.91
C LEU A 648 19.26 4.03 4.34
N SER A 649 20.08 4.88 4.96
CA SER A 649 20.50 4.72 6.36
C SER A 649 19.32 4.86 7.33
N GLU A 650 18.31 5.68 6.98
CA GLU A 650 17.08 5.78 7.76
C GLU A 650 16.20 4.53 7.59
N TYR A 651 16.27 3.86 6.43
CA TYR A 651 15.49 2.67 6.12
C TYR A 651 16.07 1.38 6.76
N GLU A 652 17.37 1.33 7.07
CA GLU A 652 18.01 0.17 7.71
C GLU A 652 17.33 -0.28 9.00
N PHE A 653 16.81 0.70 9.76
CA PHE A 653 16.13 0.49 11.04
C PHE A 653 14.61 0.46 10.89
N CYS A 654 14.10 0.32 9.67
CA CYS A 654 12.67 0.28 9.42
C CYS A 654 12.08 -1.13 9.50
N GLY A 655 11.15 -1.33 10.44
CA GLY A 655 10.13 -2.38 10.34
C GLY A 655 9.24 -2.11 9.12
N GLY A 656 8.66 -3.15 8.54
CA GLY A 656 7.77 -3.02 7.37
C GLY A 656 8.03 -4.03 6.25
N CYS A 657 9.26 -4.53 6.14
CA CYS A 657 9.62 -5.52 5.11
C CYS A 657 8.83 -6.85 5.25
N LYS A 658 8.53 -7.26 6.49
CA LYS A 658 7.71 -8.44 6.80
C LYS A 658 6.30 -8.41 6.20
N ARG A 659 5.79 -7.23 5.81
CA ARG A 659 4.44 -7.10 5.23
C ARG A 659 4.33 -7.68 3.83
N ILE A 660 5.43 -7.74 3.09
CA ILE A 660 5.45 -8.16 1.68
C ILE A 660 6.20 -9.46 1.45
N THR A 661 6.93 -9.95 2.47
CA THR A 661 7.74 -11.17 2.39
C THR A 661 7.78 -11.90 3.74
N GLY A 662 7.89 -13.23 3.71
CA GLY A 662 8.12 -14.03 4.93
C GLY A 662 9.51 -13.83 5.56
N GLY A 663 10.46 -13.24 4.82
CA GLY A 663 11.81 -12.92 5.30
C GLY A 663 11.89 -11.76 6.31
N ASP A 664 12.99 -11.74 7.07
CA ASP A 664 13.29 -10.69 8.06
C ASP A 664 14.09 -9.50 7.48
N ALA A 665 14.48 -9.57 6.20
CA ALA A 665 15.43 -8.62 5.65
C ALA A 665 15.15 -8.20 4.21
N MET A 666 15.35 -6.93 3.91
CA MET A 666 15.26 -6.34 2.58
C MET A 666 16.63 -5.85 2.13
N VAL A 667 16.96 -6.04 0.85
CA VAL A 667 18.12 -5.41 0.23
C VAL A 667 17.73 -3.99 -0.17
N LEU A 668 18.48 -3.00 0.31
CA LEU A 668 18.30 -1.60 -0.03
C LEU A 668 19.39 -1.15 -0.99
N LEU A 669 19.02 -0.41 -2.03
CA LEU A 669 19.94 0.34 -2.89
C LEU A 669 19.31 1.66 -3.35
N TYR A 670 20.13 2.52 -3.92
CA TYR A 670 19.64 3.66 -4.69
C TYR A 670 19.95 3.48 -6.17
N ALA A 671 19.14 4.10 -7.02
CA ALA A 671 19.42 4.30 -8.44
C ALA A 671 19.21 5.76 -8.82
N ILE A 672 20.20 6.37 -9.47
CA ILE A 672 20.18 7.77 -9.90
C ILE A 672 20.18 7.81 -11.42
N LEU A 673 19.12 8.36 -12.01
CA LEU A 673 19.14 8.69 -13.44
C LEU A 673 19.96 9.96 -13.64
N ASN A 674 21.16 9.79 -14.20
CA ASN A 674 22.11 10.84 -14.55
C ASN A 674 21.88 11.28 -15.99
N ALA A 675 21.12 12.35 -16.21
CA ALA A 675 20.74 12.82 -17.55
C ALA A 675 21.91 13.37 -18.39
N VAL A 676 23.10 13.54 -17.79
CA VAL A 676 24.34 13.90 -18.49
C VAL A 676 25.30 12.71 -18.64
N GLY A 677 24.93 11.54 -18.10
CA GLY A 677 25.69 10.29 -18.22
C GLY A 677 25.67 9.73 -19.64
N GLN A 678 26.72 8.99 -19.97
CA GLN A 678 26.79 8.19 -21.20
C GLN A 678 26.18 6.81 -20.96
N GLU A 679 26.26 5.92 -21.94
CA GLU A 679 25.55 4.63 -21.96
C GLU A 679 25.69 3.77 -20.69
N GLN A 680 26.85 3.78 -20.04
CA GLN A 680 27.13 3.01 -18.82
C GLN A 680 26.98 3.82 -17.52
N ASP A 681 26.86 5.15 -17.62
CA ASP A 681 26.75 6.07 -16.48
C ASP A 681 25.37 6.73 -16.39
N LEU A 682 24.42 6.31 -17.24
CA LEU A 682 23.07 6.86 -17.30
C LEU A 682 22.28 6.52 -16.04
N ILE A 683 22.41 5.30 -15.51
CA ILE A 683 21.87 4.93 -14.20
C ILE A 683 23.01 4.56 -13.27
N LEU A 684 23.21 5.37 -12.24
CA LEU A 684 24.21 5.13 -11.21
C LEU A 684 23.55 4.45 -10.02
N ILE A 685 24.04 3.27 -9.64
CA ILE A 685 23.54 2.53 -8.48
C ILE A 685 24.55 2.51 -7.33
N GLY A 686 24.06 2.31 -6.11
CA GLY A 686 24.90 2.15 -4.94
C GLY A 686 24.13 2.08 -3.63
N GLY A 687 24.83 2.26 -2.51
CA GLY A 687 24.20 2.28 -1.18
C GLY A 687 23.66 0.93 -0.72
N PHE A 688 24.21 -0.17 -1.26
CA PHE A 688 23.82 -1.54 -0.97
C PHE A 688 23.88 -1.85 0.53
N ARG A 689 22.71 -2.00 1.15
CA ARG A 689 22.53 -2.19 2.59
C ARG A 689 21.52 -3.30 2.86
N ARG A 690 21.61 -3.93 4.04
CA ARG A 690 20.57 -4.81 4.57
C ARG A 690 19.70 -3.99 5.52
N ALA A 691 18.40 -3.88 5.23
CA ALA A 691 17.44 -3.58 6.27
C ALA A 691 17.05 -4.90 6.94
N SER A 692 17.29 -5.03 8.23
CA SER A 692 16.79 -6.16 9.03
C SER A 692 15.68 -5.66 9.92
N GLY A 693 14.47 -6.21 9.76
CA GLY A 693 13.35 -5.99 10.66
C GLY A 693 13.64 -6.67 12.00
N PHE A 694 14.44 -6.00 12.82
CA PHE A 694 14.92 -6.40 14.14
C PHE A 694 15.83 -7.64 14.14
N SER A 695 17.08 -7.44 14.56
CA SER A 695 17.77 -8.45 15.37
C SER A 695 17.09 -8.51 16.73
N ARG A 696 16.87 -9.76 17.17
CA ARG A 696 16.15 -10.24 18.37
C ARG A 696 16.01 -9.29 19.55
#